data_AF-A0A2A6HU37-F1
#
_entry.id   AF-A0A2A6HU37-F1
#
_cell.length_a   1.000
_cell.length_b   1.000
_cell.length_c   1.000
_cell.angle_alpha   90.00
_cell.angle_beta   90.00
_cell.angle_gamma   90.00
#
_symmetry.space_group_name_H-M   'P 1'
#
loop_
_entity.id
_entity.type
_entity.pdbx_description
1 polymer ?
#
loop_
_entity_poly.entity_id
_entity_poly.type
_entity_poly.pdbx_seq_one_letter_code
_entity_poly.pdbx_strand_id
1 'polypeptide(L)'
;MVDATDISAGVESLSNVRRSKGILVTSLIFIIALSLVALTGTWDWFAKRFFGFFPLLIGLFVLGIHPVVRVKAAVVLSGLADWLARRGAFVSNPEEEAPKFALIRIVFGLFMIERAFWVISYLEPSDWAQPSIWLTAMMGLLCGVLVTAGLLTQYALVYLIVFQWQMGDILLRTSTLGNWIAAMLSVLLIFANAGANFSLDRLLMKRGTFACKVISAFYYDNGLPSESGLQLAKLMTLACYWCVCLYSLSIHLGEPAWMSGSAGPLLLTNNFMSRYSSEFSWLLSQGPIPVFLARVSLWAMLPWYLLLLPFVLLGGVFRKYVIMWGLLFFGLSLFLLQLGWLAQFEFLFLAALFWTKTFISGANRLQVAYDDRCNLCDRTVTFVKAVDLFRRVHLKPLSKNIPWLIEVGIDPDDARKDLYAVDVSSGNAVKGYEFYVLLSKHVFLLLPLHPLLIVGRYLGGPAVYRFVAERRTRMFGVCQIPTPKPEYTLLPTGQMVHKDIVPGDPISTVFCHVMILLACFVISLPLPYLVKNPPTVLRKIQRSVAAPTNAAAIYGVGPIDVFNSTDLRMAENWFTLSKKTKDGLEQLLPIFSEDGKRLAAHRSDRVYFGYTVAFRRGVIGKEGCQFEAFRQQVSYLGENGHLNGETLIYRQYVEPLPSVDLLLRGRYMASERRLVCEVTF
;
A
#
# COMPACT_ATOMS: atom_id res chain seq x y z
N MET A 1 -39.72 30.83 -12.68
CA MET A 1 -39.51 30.81 -11.21
C MET A 1 -39.91 29.44 -10.74
N VAL A 2 -38.93 28.57 -10.48
CA VAL A 2 -39.15 27.26 -9.84
C VAL A 2 -38.99 27.50 -8.36
N ASP A 3 -40.00 27.11 -7.58
CA ASP A 3 -40.15 27.45 -6.17
C ASP A 3 -39.00 26.88 -5.33
N ALA A 4 -38.39 27.73 -4.50
CA ALA A 4 -37.25 27.36 -3.64
C ALA A 4 -37.62 26.33 -2.55
N THR A 5 -38.91 26.11 -2.34
CA THR A 5 -39.50 25.17 -1.36
C THR A 5 -39.47 23.71 -1.83
N ASP A 6 -39.55 23.44 -3.15
CA ASP A 6 -39.49 22.06 -3.66
C ASP A 6 -38.05 21.50 -3.67
N ILE A 7 -37.05 22.39 -3.80
CA ILE A 7 -35.63 22.01 -3.66
C ILE A 7 -35.30 21.70 -2.19
N SER A 8 -35.91 22.39 -1.22
CA SER A 8 -35.64 22.13 0.21
C SER A 8 -36.23 20.80 0.69
N ALA A 9 -37.41 20.40 0.20
CA ALA A 9 -38.07 19.16 0.61
C ALA A 9 -37.33 17.89 0.10
N GLY A 10 -36.84 17.92 -1.15
CA GLY A 10 -36.03 16.84 -1.72
C GLY A 10 -34.66 16.69 -1.04
N VAL A 11 -34.03 17.81 -0.68
CA VAL A 11 -32.76 17.85 0.07
C VAL A 11 -32.96 17.41 1.52
N GLU A 12 -34.07 17.74 2.18
CA GLU A 12 -34.37 17.27 3.54
C GLU A 12 -34.56 15.76 3.62
N SER A 13 -35.27 15.15 2.67
CA SER A 13 -35.51 13.70 2.59
C SER A 13 -34.21 12.90 2.41
N LEU A 14 -33.37 13.29 1.44
CA LEU A 14 -32.06 12.67 1.22
C LEU A 14 -31.09 12.91 2.40
N SER A 15 -31.16 14.09 3.04
CA SER A 15 -30.32 14.39 4.20
C SER A 15 -30.74 13.61 5.46
N ASN A 16 -32.04 13.33 5.65
CA ASN A 16 -32.55 12.54 6.77
C ASN A 16 -32.21 11.04 6.62
N VAL A 17 -32.14 10.50 5.40
CA VAL A 17 -31.76 9.11 5.13
C VAL A 17 -30.24 8.87 5.29
N ARG A 18 -29.39 9.86 4.99
CA ARG A 18 -27.95 9.80 5.32
C ARG A 18 -27.68 9.96 6.83
N ARG A 19 -28.55 10.69 7.54
CA ARG A 19 -28.47 11.05 8.97
C ARG A 19 -28.35 9.87 9.93
N SER A 20 -29.01 8.74 9.67
CA SER A 20 -29.01 7.58 10.58
C SER A 20 -27.92 6.55 10.29
N LYS A 21 -27.35 6.54 9.07
CA LYS A 21 -26.45 5.47 8.62
C LYS A 21 -25.08 5.52 9.28
N GLY A 22 -24.45 6.69 9.38
CA GLY A 22 -23.09 6.82 9.96
C GLY A 22 -23.01 6.39 11.43
N ILE A 23 -23.98 6.82 12.24
CA ILE A 23 -24.08 6.46 13.66
C ILE A 23 -24.42 4.98 13.81
N LEU A 24 -25.42 4.48 13.08
CA LEU A 24 -25.83 3.09 13.18
C LEU A 24 -24.70 2.14 12.72
N VAL A 25 -23.98 2.49 11.66
CA VAL A 25 -22.81 1.73 11.18
C VAL A 25 -21.67 1.77 12.19
N THR A 26 -21.29 2.93 12.71
CA THR A 26 -20.18 3.02 13.67
C THR A 26 -20.50 2.36 15.01
N SER A 27 -21.73 2.50 15.51
CA SER A 27 -22.21 1.80 16.70
C SER A 27 -22.27 0.28 16.48
N LEU A 28 -22.73 -0.18 15.31
CA LEU A 28 -22.73 -1.60 14.99
C LEU A 28 -21.31 -2.17 14.90
N ILE A 29 -20.39 -1.46 14.25
CA ILE A 29 -18.97 -1.84 14.20
C ILE A 29 -18.41 -1.92 15.63
N PHE A 30 -18.71 -0.94 16.47
CA PHE A 30 -18.26 -0.92 17.87
C PHE A 30 -18.81 -2.11 18.67
N ILE A 31 -20.10 -2.44 18.52
CA ILE A 31 -20.73 -3.58 19.20
C ILE A 31 -20.10 -4.89 18.74
N ILE A 32 -19.98 -5.10 17.42
CA ILE A 32 -19.29 -6.28 16.85
C ILE A 32 -17.87 -6.36 17.41
N ALA A 33 -17.22 -5.21 17.56
CA ALA A 33 -15.86 -5.16 18.05
C ALA A 33 -15.73 -5.56 19.53
N LEU A 34 -16.63 -5.06 20.37
CA LEU A 34 -16.74 -5.49 21.77
C LEU A 34 -17.03 -6.99 21.87
N SER A 35 -17.95 -7.53 21.04
CA SER A 35 -18.30 -8.94 21.04
C SER A 35 -17.13 -9.84 20.63
N LEU A 36 -16.38 -9.48 19.60
CA LEU A 36 -15.20 -10.25 19.15
C LEU A 36 -14.11 -10.28 20.21
N VAL A 37 -13.95 -9.23 20.99
CA VAL A 37 -12.90 -9.16 22.03
C VAL A 37 -13.28 -9.91 23.29
N ALA A 38 -14.56 -9.92 23.64
CA ALA A 38 -15.05 -10.82 24.68
C ALA A 38 -14.78 -12.29 24.33
N LEU A 39 -14.81 -12.65 23.05
CA LEU A 39 -14.56 -14.03 22.58
C LEU A 39 -13.07 -14.40 22.51
N THR A 40 -12.17 -13.45 22.30
CA THR A 40 -10.73 -13.74 22.11
C THR A 40 -9.86 -13.51 23.35
N GLY A 41 -10.42 -12.93 24.42
CA GLY A 41 -9.69 -12.72 25.68
C GLY A 41 -8.64 -11.61 25.63
N THR A 42 -8.57 -10.80 24.57
CA THR A 42 -7.58 -9.72 24.40
C THR A 42 -8.03 -8.36 24.99
N TRP A 43 -8.75 -8.39 26.12
CA TRP A 43 -9.52 -7.24 26.64
C TRP A 43 -8.67 -6.00 26.97
N ASP A 44 -7.59 -6.14 27.74
CA ASP A 44 -6.85 -4.99 28.29
C ASP A 44 -6.19 -4.10 27.24
N TRP A 45 -5.60 -4.72 26.21
CA TRP A 45 -4.95 -3.97 25.13
C TRP A 45 -5.99 -3.36 24.19
N PHE A 46 -7.04 -4.12 23.90
CA PHE A 46 -8.09 -3.71 22.97
C PHE A 46 -8.95 -2.57 23.52
N ALA A 47 -9.39 -2.69 24.78
CA ALA A 47 -10.17 -1.68 25.48
C ALA A 47 -9.48 -0.31 25.41
N LYS A 48 -8.17 -0.25 25.69
CA LYS A 48 -7.41 1.02 25.70
C LYS A 48 -7.42 1.73 24.35
N ARG A 49 -7.40 1.01 23.23
CA ARG A 49 -7.46 1.61 21.88
C ARG A 49 -8.87 1.99 21.48
N PHE A 50 -9.84 1.10 21.71
CA PHE A 50 -11.20 1.29 21.23
C PHE A 50 -11.99 2.33 22.03
N PHE A 51 -11.76 2.42 23.35
CA PHE A 51 -12.37 3.46 24.19
C PHE A 51 -11.83 4.86 23.90
N GLY A 52 -10.61 4.99 23.38
CA GLY A 52 -10.11 6.27 22.86
C GLY A 52 -10.67 6.63 21.48
N PHE A 53 -11.07 5.63 20.69
CA PHE A 53 -11.45 5.78 19.28
C PHE A 53 -12.95 5.98 19.07
N PHE A 54 -13.77 5.00 19.46
CA PHE A 54 -15.20 4.98 19.11
C PHE A 54 -16.02 6.04 19.83
N PRO A 55 -15.86 6.29 21.14
CA PRO A 55 -16.59 7.36 21.81
C PRO A 55 -16.34 8.74 21.17
N LEU A 56 -15.10 9.03 20.81
CA LEU A 56 -14.75 10.28 20.13
C LEU A 56 -15.38 10.34 18.73
N LEU A 57 -15.26 9.28 17.93
CA LEU A 57 -15.85 9.21 16.60
C LEU A 57 -17.38 9.34 16.63
N ILE A 58 -18.05 8.60 17.53
CA ILE A 58 -19.51 8.65 17.72
C ILE A 58 -19.92 10.07 18.16
N GLY A 59 -19.21 10.67 19.12
CA GLY A 59 -19.46 12.05 19.56
C GLY A 59 -19.37 13.05 18.40
N LEU A 60 -18.38 12.91 17.52
CA LEU A 60 -18.24 13.75 16.32
C LEU A 60 -19.35 13.50 15.29
N PHE A 61 -19.81 12.26 15.12
CA PHE A 61 -20.98 11.97 14.27
C PHE A 61 -22.25 12.59 14.84
N VAL A 62 -22.48 12.49 16.16
CA VAL A 62 -23.61 13.12 16.85
C VAL A 62 -23.57 14.64 16.68
N LEU A 63 -22.40 15.26 16.88
CA LEU A 63 -22.21 16.69 16.65
C LEU A 63 -22.47 17.08 15.19
N GLY A 64 -22.06 16.23 14.24
CA GLY A 64 -22.29 16.38 12.80
C GLY A 64 -23.76 16.27 12.38
N ILE A 65 -24.67 15.79 13.24
CA ILE A 65 -26.12 15.83 12.96
C ILE A 65 -26.63 17.27 12.96
N HIS A 66 -26.00 18.15 13.74
CA HIS A 66 -26.46 19.52 13.91
C HIS A 66 -26.31 20.31 12.59
N PRO A 67 -27.39 20.87 12.01
CA PRO A 67 -27.37 21.47 10.67
C PRO A 67 -26.30 22.55 10.49
N VAL A 68 -26.13 23.41 11.50
CA VAL A 68 -25.13 24.47 11.48
C VAL A 68 -23.71 23.90 11.46
N VAL A 69 -23.46 22.82 12.22
CA VAL A 69 -22.12 22.22 12.30
C VAL A 69 -21.76 21.57 10.97
N ARG A 70 -22.64 20.73 10.41
CA ARG A 70 -22.35 20.03 9.14
C ARG A 70 -22.13 21.00 7.97
N VAL A 71 -22.91 22.09 7.90
CA VAL A 71 -22.75 23.09 6.83
C VAL A 71 -21.44 23.85 7.01
N LYS A 72 -21.15 24.33 8.23
CA LYS A 72 -19.88 25.02 8.52
C LYS A 72 -18.67 24.11 8.26
N ALA A 73 -18.73 22.85 8.70
CA ALA A 73 -17.66 21.89 8.47
C ALA A 73 -17.41 21.67 6.97
N ALA A 74 -18.47 21.42 6.19
CA ALA A 74 -18.36 21.25 4.75
C ALA A 74 -17.75 22.48 4.05
N VAL A 75 -18.17 23.69 4.42
CA VAL A 75 -17.63 24.94 3.85
C VAL A 75 -16.16 25.13 4.20
N VAL A 76 -15.78 25.00 5.48
CA VAL A 76 -14.40 25.17 5.94
C VAL A 76 -13.47 24.15 5.28
N LEU A 77 -13.90 22.89 5.24
CA LEU A 77 -13.11 21.79 4.69
C LEU A 77 -12.99 21.86 3.15
N SER A 78 -14.04 22.31 2.46
CA SER A 78 -13.94 22.59 1.00
C SER A 78 -13.02 23.77 0.74
N GLY A 79 -13.04 24.82 1.57
CA GLY A 79 -12.09 25.93 1.50
C GLY A 79 -10.64 25.51 1.72
N LEU A 80 -10.39 24.59 2.65
CA LEU A 80 -9.08 23.97 2.84
C LEU A 80 -8.64 23.18 1.60
N ALA A 81 -9.53 22.37 1.02
CA ALA A 81 -9.23 21.63 -0.21
C ALA A 81 -8.92 22.56 -1.38
N ASP A 82 -9.72 23.62 -1.58
CA ASP A 82 -9.46 24.64 -2.60
C ASP A 82 -8.08 25.31 -2.41
N TRP A 83 -7.67 25.56 -1.16
CA TRP A 83 -6.33 26.07 -0.86
C TRP A 83 -5.23 25.08 -1.26
N LEU A 84 -5.39 23.79 -0.96
CA LEU A 84 -4.46 22.73 -1.36
C LEU A 84 -4.33 22.62 -2.88
N ALA A 85 -5.46 22.67 -3.59
CA ALA A 85 -5.52 22.61 -5.04
C ALA A 85 -4.76 23.77 -5.69
N ARG A 86 -4.98 25.00 -5.22
CA ARG A 86 -4.28 26.21 -5.72
C ARG A 86 -2.77 26.14 -5.52
N ARG A 87 -2.31 25.52 -4.43
CA ARG A 87 -0.88 25.27 -4.17
C ARG A 87 -0.30 24.12 -5.00
N GLY A 88 -1.15 23.31 -5.63
CA GLY A 88 -0.74 22.10 -6.33
C GLY A 88 -0.20 21.02 -5.38
N ALA A 89 -0.66 21.02 -4.11
CA ALA A 89 -0.32 20.00 -3.14
C ALA A 89 -0.85 18.63 -3.59
N PHE A 90 -2.14 18.63 -3.94
CA PHE A 90 -2.82 17.53 -4.61
C PHE A 90 -3.51 18.08 -5.86
N VAL A 91 -3.33 17.38 -6.99
CA VAL A 91 -4.14 17.60 -8.19
C VAL A 91 -5.08 16.42 -8.24
N SER A 92 -6.29 16.60 -7.73
CA SER A 92 -7.26 15.50 -7.62
C SER A 92 -8.40 15.66 -8.60
N ASN A 93 -8.66 14.61 -9.36
CA ASN A 93 -9.84 14.50 -10.23
C ASN A 93 -10.44 13.10 -10.00
N PRO A 94 -11.55 12.99 -9.26
CA PRO A 94 -12.16 11.71 -8.92
C PRO A 94 -12.53 10.86 -10.14
N GLU A 95 -12.95 11.48 -11.25
CA GLU A 95 -13.30 10.74 -12.47
C GLU A 95 -12.06 10.16 -13.14
N GLU A 96 -11.02 10.98 -13.35
CA GLU A 96 -9.78 10.51 -13.99
C GLU A 96 -9.01 9.51 -13.12
N GLU A 97 -9.05 9.69 -11.80
CA GLU A 97 -8.32 8.83 -10.85
C GLU A 97 -9.08 7.56 -10.45
N ALA A 98 -10.37 7.42 -10.77
CA ALA A 98 -11.14 6.23 -10.42
C ALA A 98 -10.51 4.92 -10.93
N PRO A 99 -10.05 4.82 -12.20
CA PRO A 99 -9.28 3.67 -12.70
C PRO A 99 -8.00 3.40 -11.90
N LYS A 100 -7.29 4.46 -11.47
CA LYS A 100 -6.09 4.33 -10.65
C LYS A 100 -6.42 3.65 -9.32
N PHE A 101 -7.42 4.16 -8.58
CA PHE A 101 -7.76 3.61 -7.28
C PHE A 101 -8.31 2.18 -7.37
N ALA A 102 -9.04 1.85 -8.44
CA ALA A 102 -9.45 0.48 -8.71
C ALA A 102 -8.26 -0.46 -8.93
N LEU A 103 -7.24 -0.04 -9.70
CA LEU A 103 -6.02 -0.81 -9.90
C LEU A 103 -5.24 -0.98 -8.59
N ILE A 104 -5.07 0.11 -7.83
CA ILE A 104 -4.38 0.06 -6.52
C ILE A 104 -5.10 -0.89 -5.58
N ARG A 105 -6.44 -0.88 -5.54
CA ARG A 105 -7.25 -1.84 -4.77
C ARG A 105 -6.95 -3.28 -5.19
N ILE A 106 -6.93 -3.58 -6.49
CA ILE A 106 -6.66 -4.93 -7.00
C ILE A 106 -5.27 -5.40 -6.55
N VAL A 107 -4.23 -4.58 -6.77
CA VAL A 107 -2.85 -4.93 -6.38
C VAL A 107 -2.71 -5.04 -4.87
N PHE A 108 -3.36 -4.16 -4.11
CA PHE A 108 -3.40 -4.22 -2.65
C PHE A 108 -4.02 -5.53 -2.15
N GLY A 109 -5.15 -5.93 -2.72
CA GLY A 109 -5.79 -7.21 -2.41
C GLY A 109 -4.90 -8.40 -2.76
N LEU A 110 -4.20 -8.38 -3.89
CA LEU A 110 -3.25 -9.42 -4.29
C LEU A 110 -2.08 -9.54 -3.30
N PHE A 111 -1.52 -8.42 -2.83
CA PHE A 111 -0.49 -8.44 -1.79
C PHE A 111 -1.02 -9.00 -0.46
N MET A 112 -2.26 -8.69 -0.10
CA MET A 112 -2.90 -9.27 1.09
C MET A 112 -3.10 -10.80 0.95
N ILE A 113 -3.49 -11.27 -0.23
CA ILE A 113 -3.60 -12.71 -0.54
C ILE A 113 -2.25 -13.39 -0.40
N GLU A 114 -1.20 -12.84 -1.02
CA GLU A 114 0.15 -13.41 -0.97
C GLU A 114 0.68 -13.44 0.46
N ARG A 115 0.53 -12.34 1.20
CA ARG A 115 0.89 -12.26 2.62
C ARG A 115 0.17 -13.33 3.44
N ALA A 116 -1.14 -13.46 3.29
CA ALA A 116 -1.93 -14.45 4.02
C ALA A 116 -1.55 -15.89 3.63
N PHE A 117 -1.29 -16.14 2.35
CA PHE A 117 -0.80 -17.43 1.86
C PHE A 117 0.49 -17.85 2.56
N TRP A 118 1.48 -16.94 2.68
CA TRP A 118 2.72 -17.26 3.39
C TRP A 118 2.50 -17.48 4.89
N VAL A 119 1.61 -16.75 5.54
CA VAL A 119 1.25 -17.01 6.94
C VAL A 119 0.65 -18.42 7.10
N ILE A 120 -0.32 -18.76 6.25
CA ILE A 120 -1.04 -20.04 6.28
C ILE A 120 -0.09 -21.22 5.99
N SER A 121 0.77 -21.07 4.98
CA SER A 121 1.71 -22.12 4.54
C SER A 121 2.75 -22.48 5.60
N TYR A 122 2.96 -21.61 6.59
CA TYR A 122 3.89 -21.80 7.70
C TYR A 122 3.17 -21.81 9.06
N LEU A 123 1.88 -22.15 9.09
CA LEU A 123 1.20 -22.52 10.33
C LEU A 123 1.67 -23.91 10.75
N GLU A 124 2.14 -24.02 11.99
CA GLU A 124 2.58 -25.28 12.57
C GLU A 124 1.38 -26.08 13.12
N PRO A 125 1.52 -27.39 13.39
CA PRO A 125 0.44 -28.23 13.91
C PRO A 125 -0.26 -27.65 15.15
N SER A 126 0.50 -27.06 16.08
CA SER A 126 -0.01 -26.36 17.25
C SER A 126 -0.89 -25.14 16.92
N ASP A 127 -0.73 -24.53 15.75
CA ASP A 127 -1.58 -23.43 15.27
C ASP A 127 -2.87 -23.94 14.66
N TRP A 128 -2.81 -25.04 13.90
CA TRP A 128 -3.99 -25.69 13.34
C TRP A 128 -4.92 -26.22 14.43
N ALA A 129 -4.36 -26.61 15.58
CA ALA A 129 -5.12 -26.99 16.76
C ALA A 129 -5.86 -25.82 17.44
N GLN A 130 -5.54 -24.56 17.10
CA GLN A 130 -6.11 -23.35 17.70
C GLN A 130 -7.02 -22.61 16.71
N PRO A 131 -8.37 -22.75 16.81
CA PRO A 131 -9.31 -22.10 15.91
C PRO A 131 -9.12 -20.59 15.75
N SER A 132 -8.78 -19.89 16.83
CA SER A 132 -8.55 -18.44 16.82
C SER A 132 -7.41 -18.04 15.88
N ILE A 133 -6.38 -18.88 15.70
CA ILE A 133 -5.21 -18.57 14.86
C ILE A 133 -5.56 -18.82 13.39
N TRP A 134 -5.94 -20.04 13.02
CA TRP A 134 -6.15 -20.37 11.61
C TRP A 134 -7.39 -19.68 11.03
N LEU A 135 -8.48 -19.49 11.79
CA LEU A 135 -9.65 -18.72 11.31
C LEU A 135 -9.27 -17.27 11.02
N THR A 136 -8.44 -16.65 11.86
CA THR A 136 -7.96 -15.28 11.65
C THR A 136 -7.08 -15.18 10.40
N ALA A 137 -6.22 -16.18 10.15
CA ALA A 137 -5.42 -16.24 8.93
C ALA A 137 -6.30 -16.41 7.68
N MET A 138 -7.29 -17.31 7.72
CA MET A 138 -8.26 -17.52 6.64
C MET A 138 -9.10 -16.27 6.37
N MET A 139 -9.52 -15.55 7.41
CA MET A 139 -10.26 -14.31 7.25
C MET A 139 -9.42 -13.21 6.60
N GLY A 140 -8.13 -13.12 6.94
CA GLY A 140 -7.20 -12.23 6.24
C GLY A 140 -7.10 -12.54 4.74
N LEU A 141 -7.00 -13.83 4.39
CA LEU A 141 -7.01 -14.29 2.99
C LEU A 141 -8.33 -13.95 2.28
N LEU A 142 -9.47 -14.27 2.90
CA LEU A 142 -10.80 -13.98 2.35
C LEU A 142 -10.97 -12.48 2.09
N CYS A 143 -10.59 -11.61 3.04
CA CYS A 143 -10.61 -10.17 2.85
C CYS A 143 -9.72 -9.73 1.68
N GLY A 144 -8.54 -10.32 1.51
CA GLY A 144 -7.68 -10.09 0.34
C GLY A 144 -8.36 -10.43 -0.98
N VAL A 145 -9.04 -11.59 -1.05
CA VAL A 145 -9.82 -12.02 -2.22
C VAL A 145 -10.98 -11.08 -2.51
N LEU A 146 -11.76 -10.72 -1.48
CA LEU A 146 -12.88 -9.80 -1.57
C LEU A 146 -12.44 -8.41 -2.06
N VAL A 147 -11.35 -7.87 -1.50
CA VAL A 147 -10.76 -6.60 -1.92
C VAL A 147 -10.26 -6.69 -3.36
N THR A 148 -9.64 -7.80 -3.79
CA THR A 148 -9.15 -8.00 -5.17
C THR A 148 -10.28 -8.04 -6.19
N ALA A 149 -11.31 -8.86 -5.93
CA ALA A 149 -12.48 -8.98 -6.79
C ALA A 149 -13.34 -7.70 -6.78
N GLY A 150 -13.21 -6.90 -5.73
CA GLY A 150 -14.05 -5.73 -5.48
C GLY A 150 -15.46 -6.16 -5.10
N LEU A 151 -15.58 -7.10 -4.18
CA LEU A 151 -16.84 -7.59 -3.61
C LEU A 151 -16.85 -7.28 -2.11
N LEU A 152 -17.89 -6.60 -1.63
CA LEU A 152 -17.97 -6.09 -0.26
C LEU A 152 -16.72 -5.29 0.13
N THR A 153 -16.17 -4.54 -0.83
CA THR A 153 -14.83 -3.92 -0.71
C THR A 153 -14.73 -3.04 0.54
N GLN A 154 -15.69 -2.15 0.73
CA GLN A 154 -15.70 -1.21 1.86
C GLN A 154 -15.76 -1.94 3.21
N TYR A 155 -16.57 -2.99 3.29
CA TYR A 155 -16.67 -3.82 4.49
C TYR A 155 -15.38 -4.58 4.78
N ALA A 156 -14.76 -5.17 3.75
CA ALA A 156 -13.50 -5.88 3.89
C ALA A 156 -12.37 -4.93 4.36
N LEU A 157 -12.29 -3.71 3.81
CA LEU A 157 -11.31 -2.71 4.25
C LEU A 157 -11.55 -2.26 5.71
N VAL A 158 -12.80 -2.01 6.09
CA VAL A 158 -13.15 -1.69 7.50
C VAL A 158 -12.80 -2.85 8.43
N TYR A 159 -13.11 -4.09 8.04
CA TYR A 159 -12.74 -5.28 8.82
C TYR A 159 -11.22 -5.39 8.99
N LEU A 160 -10.44 -5.16 7.92
CA LEU A 160 -8.99 -5.19 8.01
C LEU A 160 -8.46 -4.15 9.00
N ILE A 161 -8.97 -2.91 8.94
CA ILE A 161 -8.59 -1.80 9.82
C ILE A 161 -8.92 -2.08 11.29
N VAL A 162 -10.17 -2.46 11.56
CA VAL A 162 -10.72 -2.53 12.91
C VAL A 162 -10.39 -3.87 13.58
N PHE A 163 -10.36 -4.97 12.82
CA PHE A 163 -10.19 -6.31 13.38
C PHE A 163 -8.85 -6.93 13.04
N GLN A 164 -8.56 -7.10 11.75
CA GLN A 164 -7.40 -7.88 11.34
C GLN A 164 -6.09 -7.27 11.87
N TRP A 165 -5.89 -5.96 11.73
CA TRP A 165 -4.66 -5.30 12.15
C TRP A 165 -4.61 -4.86 13.61
N GLN A 166 -5.69 -5.08 14.37
CA GLN A 166 -5.71 -4.81 15.81
C GLN A 166 -5.63 -6.12 16.59
N MET A 167 -6.60 -7.00 16.38
CA MET A 167 -6.70 -8.27 17.09
C MET A 167 -6.00 -9.40 16.33
N GLY A 168 -6.22 -9.46 15.02
CA GLY A 168 -5.67 -10.54 14.21
C GLY A 168 -4.14 -10.57 14.22
N ASP A 169 -3.50 -9.41 14.13
CA ASP A 169 -2.04 -9.29 14.21
C ASP A 169 -1.46 -9.69 15.57
N ILE A 170 -2.22 -9.59 16.67
CA ILE A 170 -1.78 -10.08 17.98
C ILE A 170 -1.83 -11.60 18.01
N LEU A 171 -2.96 -12.18 17.59
CA LEU A 171 -3.17 -13.63 17.56
C LEU A 171 -2.16 -14.32 16.62
N LEU A 172 -1.95 -13.73 15.44
CA LEU A 172 -1.02 -14.23 14.44
C LEU A 172 0.43 -13.84 14.73
N ARG A 173 0.67 -12.88 15.64
CA ARG A 173 1.97 -12.25 15.91
C ARG A 173 2.61 -11.63 14.66
N THR A 174 1.78 -10.94 13.86
CA THR A 174 2.15 -10.36 12.57
C THR A 174 2.07 -8.84 12.54
N SER A 175 2.09 -8.18 13.71
CA SER A 175 2.04 -6.71 13.82
C SER A 175 3.31 -6.08 13.26
N THR A 176 3.18 -5.24 12.23
CA THR A 176 4.31 -4.57 11.58
C THR A 176 3.98 -3.12 11.22
N LEU A 177 5.01 -2.33 10.93
CA LEU A 177 4.84 -1.01 10.31
C LEU A 177 4.11 -1.10 8.96
N GLY A 178 4.32 -2.18 8.20
CA GLY A 178 3.61 -2.41 6.93
C GLY A 178 2.09 -2.43 7.10
N ASN A 179 1.59 -3.01 8.20
CA ASN A 179 0.15 -3.06 8.47
C ASN A 179 -0.42 -1.68 8.80
N TRP A 180 0.38 -0.82 9.42
CA TRP A 180 -0.01 0.57 9.67
C TRP A 180 -0.13 1.36 8.37
N ILE A 181 0.81 1.19 7.44
CA ILE A 181 0.71 1.80 6.11
C ILE A 181 -0.48 1.21 5.33
N ALA A 182 -0.72 -0.09 5.44
CA ALA A 182 -1.90 -0.75 4.85
C ALA A 182 -3.22 -0.20 5.42
N ALA A 183 -3.27 0.15 6.71
CA ALA A 183 -4.41 0.82 7.34
C ALA A 183 -4.64 2.23 6.76
N MET A 184 -3.58 3.03 6.64
CA MET A 184 -3.65 4.36 6.00
C MET A 184 -4.14 4.27 4.55
N LEU A 185 -3.57 3.34 3.77
CA LEU A 185 -4.00 3.07 2.40
C LEU A 185 -5.46 2.62 2.35
N SER A 186 -5.90 1.75 3.27
CA SER A 186 -7.29 1.27 3.31
C SER A 186 -8.27 2.39 3.60
N VAL A 187 -7.95 3.31 4.51
CA VAL A 187 -8.75 4.53 4.74
C VAL A 187 -8.84 5.36 3.46
N LEU A 188 -7.72 5.55 2.75
CA LEU A 188 -7.72 6.27 1.48
C LEU A 188 -8.57 5.56 0.41
N LEU A 189 -8.48 4.23 0.29
CA LEU A 189 -9.28 3.45 -0.66
C LEU A 189 -10.77 3.50 -0.34
N ILE A 190 -11.15 3.57 0.95
CA ILE A 190 -12.53 3.73 1.38
C ILE A 190 -13.10 5.05 0.82
N PHE A 191 -12.42 6.17 1.11
CA PHE A 191 -12.89 7.51 0.72
C PHE A 191 -12.66 7.85 -0.76
N ALA A 192 -11.70 7.21 -1.42
CA ALA A 192 -11.58 7.23 -2.89
C ALA A 192 -12.65 6.38 -3.58
N ASN A 193 -13.44 5.63 -2.81
CA ASN A 193 -14.48 4.74 -3.27
C ASN A 193 -13.97 3.69 -4.27
N ALA A 194 -12.81 3.08 -3.98
CA ALA A 194 -12.08 2.21 -4.90
C ALA A 194 -12.86 0.94 -5.33
N GLY A 195 -13.84 0.53 -4.52
CA GLY A 195 -14.75 -0.57 -4.83
C GLY A 195 -15.85 -0.22 -5.84
N ALA A 196 -16.00 1.04 -6.25
CA ALA A 196 -17.08 1.46 -7.17
C ALA A 196 -16.72 1.24 -8.65
N ASN A 197 -15.47 0.88 -8.92
CA ASN A 197 -14.87 0.86 -10.25
C ASN A 197 -14.10 -0.45 -10.47
N PHE A 198 -14.25 -1.03 -11.66
CA PHE A 198 -13.70 -2.35 -12.04
C PHE A 198 -13.89 -3.44 -10.97
N SER A 199 -15.12 -3.57 -10.47
CA SER A 199 -15.46 -4.38 -9.29
C SER A 199 -16.79 -5.13 -9.45
N LEU A 200 -16.96 -6.20 -8.68
CA LEU A 200 -18.24 -6.91 -8.58
C LEU A 200 -19.30 -6.06 -7.84
N ASP A 201 -18.91 -5.23 -6.88
CA ASP A 201 -19.78 -4.31 -6.17
C ASP A 201 -20.52 -3.38 -7.15
N ARG A 202 -19.82 -2.84 -8.16
CA ARG A 202 -20.42 -2.01 -9.21
C ARG A 202 -21.48 -2.78 -10.00
N LEU A 203 -21.25 -4.05 -10.29
CA LEU A 203 -22.22 -4.89 -11.00
C LEU A 203 -23.47 -5.16 -10.14
N LEU A 204 -23.27 -5.40 -8.84
CA LEU A 204 -24.36 -5.65 -7.89
C LEU A 204 -25.19 -4.40 -7.61
N MET A 205 -24.55 -3.22 -7.52
CA MET A 205 -25.21 -1.93 -7.32
C MET A 205 -26.18 -1.55 -8.46
N LYS A 206 -26.05 -2.15 -9.65
CA LYS A 206 -26.95 -1.91 -10.78
C LYS A 206 -28.23 -2.76 -10.76
N ARG A 207 -28.33 -3.77 -9.89
CA ARG A 207 -29.39 -4.81 -9.95
C ARG A 207 -30.64 -4.52 -9.10
N GLY A 208 -30.66 -3.44 -8.31
CA GLY A 208 -31.84 -3.02 -7.55
C GLY A 208 -32.29 -3.97 -6.41
N THR A 209 -31.50 -4.97 -6.04
CA THR A 209 -31.83 -5.98 -5.02
C THR A 209 -31.64 -5.48 -3.58
N PHE A 210 -32.04 -6.27 -2.56
CA PHE A 210 -31.71 -5.96 -1.17
C PHE A 210 -30.19 -5.88 -0.94
N ALA A 211 -29.42 -6.82 -1.52
CA ALA A 211 -27.97 -6.78 -1.50
C ALA A 211 -27.41 -5.47 -2.09
N CYS A 212 -28.04 -4.94 -3.15
CA CYS A 212 -27.69 -3.62 -3.68
C CYS A 212 -27.84 -2.52 -2.62
N LYS A 213 -28.95 -2.47 -1.87
CA LYS A 213 -29.17 -1.45 -0.83
C LYS A 213 -28.14 -1.51 0.30
N VAL A 214 -27.74 -2.73 0.69
CA VAL A 214 -26.71 -2.95 1.71
C VAL A 214 -25.36 -2.48 1.19
N ILE A 215 -24.93 -2.97 0.03
CA ILE A 215 -23.65 -2.62 -0.59
C ILE A 215 -23.59 -1.11 -0.82
N SER A 216 -24.58 -0.53 -1.49
CA SER A 216 -24.60 0.89 -1.84
C SER A 216 -24.63 1.82 -0.64
N ALA A 217 -24.94 1.35 0.58
CA ALA A 217 -24.96 2.18 1.77
C ALA A 217 -23.57 2.72 2.17
N PHE A 218 -22.49 2.06 1.72
CA PHE A 218 -21.10 2.46 1.98
C PHE A 218 -20.45 3.23 0.82
N TYR A 219 -21.21 3.52 -0.24
CA TYR A 219 -20.71 4.16 -1.45
C TYR A 219 -21.34 5.54 -1.61
N TYR A 220 -20.61 6.46 -2.25
CA TYR A 220 -21.18 7.70 -2.75
C TYR A 220 -22.24 7.43 -3.83
N ASP A 221 -23.24 8.32 -3.96
CA ASP A 221 -24.43 8.11 -4.81
C ASP A 221 -24.12 7.83 -6.29
N ASN A 222 -22.96 8.28 -6.79
CA ASN A 222 -22.48 8.03 -8.16
C ASN A 222 -21.19 7.19 -8.21
N GLY A 223 -20.80 6.56 -7.10
CA GLY A 223 -19.55 5.81 -7.02
C GLY A 223 -18.29 6.69 -6.98
N LEU A 224 -18.41 8.02 -6.97
CA LEU A 224 -17.29 8.95 -6.93
C LEU A 224 -17.42 9.91 -5.74
N PRO A 225 -16.32 10.20 -5.01
CA PRO A 225 -16.30 11.28 -4.02
C PRO A 225 -16.32 12.66 -4.70
N SER A 226 -16.55 13.72 -3.93
CA SER A 226 -16.27 15.08 -4.40
C SER A 226 -14.76 15.31 -4.57
N GLU A 227 -14.38 16.29 -5.40
CA GLU A 227 -12.97 16.66 -5.59
C GLU A 227 -12.33 17.03 -4.25
N SER A 228 -13.02 17.86 -3.47
CA SER A 228 -12.58 18.27 -2.13
C SER A 228 -12.46 17.08 -1.18
N GLY A 229 -13.43 16.14 -1.21
CA GLY A 229 -13.41 14.94 -0.38
C GLY A 229 -12.19 14.06 -0.67
N LEU A 230 -11.85 13.84 -1.95
CA LEU A 230 -10.68 13.07 -2.34
C LEU A 230 -9.36 13.76 -1.91
N GLN A 231 -9.29 15.09 -2.01
CA GLN A 231 -8.12 15.84 -1.52
C GLN A 231 -7.93 15.72 -0.02
N LEU A 232 -9.01 15.79 0.76
CA LEU A 232 -8.93 15.62 2.21
C LEU A 232 -8.58 14.19 2.60
N ALA A 233 -9.06 13.18 1.89
CA ALA A 233 -8.64 11.79 2.12
C ALA A 233 -7.12 11.62 1.92
N LYS A 234 -6.56 12.20 0.85
CA LYS A 234 -5.11 12.21 0.62
C LYS A 234 -4.36 12.99 1.71
N LEU A 235 -4.82 14.19 2.07
CA LEU A 235 -4.20 14.99 3.13
C LEU A 235 -4.20 14.26 4.47
N MET A 236 -5.35 13.71 4.87
CA MET A 236 -5.54 13.02 6.14
C MET A 236 -4.58 11.85 6.31
N THR A 237 -4.52 10.98 5.30
CA THR A 237 -3.63 9.81 5.32
C THR A 237 -2.16 10.18 5.19
N LEU A 238 -1.81 11.21 4.41
CA LEU A 238 -0.46 11.76 4.39
C LEU A 238 -0.05 12.33 5.75
N ALA A 239 -0.97 13.00 6.46
CA ALA A 239 -0.71 13.50 7.81
C ALA A 239 -0.51 12.37 8.82
N CYS A 240 -1.27 11.27 8.71
CA CYS A 240 -1.01 10.05 9.48
C CYS A 240 0.41 9.53 9.28
N TYR A 241 0.83 9.38 8.01
CA TYR A 241 2.17 8.93 7.67
C TYR A 241 3.25 9.91 8.15
N TRP A 242 3.01 11.21 8.04
CA TRP A 242 3.89 12.24 8.54
C TRP A 242 4.07 12.18 10.06
N CYS A 243 3.00 11.95 10.84
CA CYS A 243 3.12 11.76 12.29
C CYS A 243 3.99 10.56 12.66
N VAL A 244 3.90 9.47 11.88
CA VAL A 244 4.79 8.31 11.97
C VAL A 244 6.25 8.72 11.68
N CYS A 245 6.50 9.50 10.63
CA CYS A 245 7.83 10.04 10.32
C CYS A 245 8.35 10.97 11.43
N LEU A 246 7.51 11.82 12.02
CA LEU A 246 7.88 12.70 13.13
C LEU A 246 8.28 11.89 14.37
N TYR A 247 7.55 10.81 14.67
CA TYR A 247 7.94 9.90 15.76
C TYR A 247 9.29 9.25 15.50
N SER A 248 9.49 8.70 14.30
CA SER A 248 10.77 8.12 13.89
C SER A 248 11.90 9.14 13.98
N LEU A 249 11.71 10.36 13.48
CA LEU A 249 12.68 11.46 13.61
C LEU A 249 12.99 11.76 15.08
N SER A 250 11.98 11.89 15.93
CA SER A 250 12.14 12.13 17.36
C SER A 250 13.02 11.07 18.05
N ILE A 251 12.80 9.79 17.73
CA ILE A 251 13.60 8.67 18.26
C ILE A 251 15.01 8.70 17.69
N HIS A 252 15.16 8.84 16.37
CA HIS A 252 16.47 8.82 15.71
C HIS A 252 17.35 9.99 16.10
N LEU A 253 16.77 11.15 16.38
CA LEU A 253 17.51 12.24 16.99
C LEU A 253 18.06 11.75 18.34
N GLY A 254 17.26 11.18 19.22
CA GLY A 254 17.74 10.67 20.51
C GLY A 254 18.72 9.48 20.47
N GLU A 255 18.98 8.89 19.31
CA GLU A 255 19.70 7.63 19.16
C GLU A 255 21.18 7.83 18.75
N PRO A 256 22.16 7.41 19.58
CA PRO A 256 23.59 7.61 19.30
C PRO A 256 24.06 7.04 17.95
N ALA A 257 23.53 5.88 17.54
CA ALA A 257 23.90 5.26 16.27
C ALA A 257 23.50 6.13 15.06
N TRP A 258 22.35 6.80 15.13
CA TRP A 258 21.87 7.71 14.09
C TRP A 258 22.63 9.03 14.10
N MET A 259 22.81 9.65 15.26
CA MET A 259 23.51 10.94 15.36
C MET A 259 24.99 10.86 15.01
N SER A 260 25.62 9.70 15.24
CA SER A 260 26.98 9.44 14.79
C SER A 260 27.08 9.02 13.31
N GLY A 261 25.96 8.66 12.69
CA GLY A 261 25.84 8.11 11.33
C GLY A 261 26.22 6.63 11.23
N SER A 262 26.71 6.00 12.32
CA SER A 262 27.15 4.60 12.33
C SER A 262 26.03 3.60 12.02
N ALA A 263 24.76 3.98 12.26
CA ALA A 263 23.61 3.17 11.88
C ALA A 263 23.57 2.86 10.38
N GLY A 264 24.05 3.72 9.49
CA GLY A 264 24.09 3.46 8.04
C GLY A 264 24.96 2.25 7.68
N PRO A 265 26.28 2.29 7.96
CA PRO A 265 27.17 1.14 7.78
C PRO A 265 26.70 -0.13 8.49
N LEU A 266 26.23 -0.01 9.74
CA LEU A 266 25.77 -1.16 10.53
C LEU A 266 24.51 -1.79 9.94
N LEU A 267 23.56 -0.99 9.47
CA LEU A 267 22.34 -1.49 8.82
C LEU A 267 22.63 -2.21 7.51
N LEU A 268 23.50 -1.63 6.66
CA LEU A 268 23.84 -2.21 5.35
C LEU A 268 24.60 -3.53 5.47
N THR A 269 25.42 -3.69 6.52
CA THR A 269 26.20 -4.90 6.80
C THR A 269 25.50 -5.89 7.74
N ASN A 270 24.29 -5.56 8.21
CA ASN A 270 23.52 -6.43 9.09
C ASN A 270 23.01 -7.67 8.33
N ASN A 271 23.48 -8.87 8.72
CA ASN A 271 23.10 -10.14 8.08
C ASN A 271 21.60 -10.46 8.14
N PHE A 272 20.87 -9.88 9.10
CA PHE A 272 19.45 -10.13 9.30
C PHE A 272 18.56 -9.09 8.62
N MET A 273 19.00 -7.84 8.51
CA MET A 273 18.19 -6.76 7.94
C MET A 273 18.50 -6.45 6.48
N SER A 274 19.74 -6.69 6.03
CA SER A 274 20.20 -6.40 4.67
C SER A 274 20.24 -7.67 3.83
N ARG A 275 19.79 -7.61 2.58
CA ARG A 275 19.89 -8.74 1.62
C ARG A 275 21.32 -8.96 1.14
N TYR A 276 22.09 -7.88 1.02
CA TYR A 276 23.44 -7.89 0.45
C TYR A 276 24.49 -7.53 1.50
N SER A 277 24.31 -8.04 2.73
CA SER A 277 25.18 -7.71 3.87
C SER A 277 26.66 -7.98 3.58
N SER A 278 26.96 -9.14 2.99
CA SER A 278 28.31 -9.57 2.59
C SER A 278 28.96 -8.63 1.57
N GLU A 279 28.19 -8.21 0.56
CA GLU A 279 28.63 -7.34 -0.51
C GLU A 279 28.88 -5.92 0.03
N PHE A 280 28.02 -5.44 0.94
CA PHE A 280 28.26 -4.19 1.64
C PHE A 280 29.47 -4.28 2.58
N SER A 281 29.67 -5.39 3.28
CA SER A 281 30.88 -5.60 4.11
C SER A 281 32.14 -5.51 3.26
N TRP A 282 32.14 -6.18 2.09
CA TRP A 282 33.24 -6.07 1.13
C TRP A 282 33.43 -4.64 0.65
N LEU A 283 32.36 -3.95 0.25
CA LEU A 283 32.42 -2.57 -0.26
C LEU A 283 32.95 -1.59 0.81
N LEU A 284 32.47 -1.71 2.05
CA LEU A 284 32.91 -0.85 3.15
C LEU A 284 34.35 -1.14 3.57
N SER A 285 34.85 -2.37 3.37
CA SER A 285 36.26 -2.71 3.60
C SER A 285 37.24 -2.09 2.60
N GLN A 286 36.76 -1.59 1.45
CA GLN A 286 37.62 -0.99 0.40
C GLN A 286 38.24 0.35 0.81
N GLY A 287 37.70 1.05 1.82
CA GLY A 287 38.27 2.29 2.31
C GLY A 287 37.25 3.25 2.95
N PRO A 288 37.68 4.50 3.25
CA PRO A 288 36.86 5.45 4.00
C PRO A 288 35.71 6.08 3.22
N ILE A 289 35.79 6.15 1.90
CA ILE A 289 34.77 6.80 1.07
C ILE A 289 33.43 6.06 1.15
N PRO A 290 33.34 4.73 0.95
CA PRO A 290 32.08 3.99 1.12
C PRO A 290 31.47 4.14 2.52
N VAL A 291 32.29 4.09 3.58
CA VAL A 291 31.83 4.27 4.97
C VAL A 291 31.24 5.68 5.16
N PHE A 292 31.94 6.71 4.67
CA PHE A 292 31.46 8.09 4.73
C PHE A 292 30.13 8.27 3.99
N LEU A 293 30.02 7.75 2.76
CA LEU A 293 28.78 7.83 1.97
C LEU A 293 27.61 7.14 2.67
N ALA A 294 27.83 5.96 3.24
CA ALA A 294 26.81 5.25 4.02
C ALA A 294 26.33 6.10 5.22
N ARG A 295 27.25 6.75 5.95
CA ARG A 295 26.90 7.62 7.08
C ARG A 295 26.10 8.86 6.64
N VAL A 296 26.55 9.55 5.60
CA VAL A 296 25.90 10.78 5.11
C VAL A 296 24.52 10.48 4.50
N SER A 297 24.36 9.35 3.81
CA SER A 297 23.09 8.96 3.20
C SER A 297 21.97 8.82 4.24
N LEU A 298 22.30 8.35 5.45
CA LEU A 298 21.36 8.24 6.56
C LEU A 298 20.87 9.62 7.02
N TRP A 299 21.78 10.58 7.18
CA TRP A 299 21.42 11.93 7.62
C TRP A 299 20.59 12.69 6.60
N ALA A 300 20.82 12.46 5.31
CA ALA A 300 20.04 13.07 4.24
C ALA A 300 18.54 12.69 4.31
N MET A 301 18.20 11.58 4.97
CA MET A 301 16.82 11.13 5.19
C MET A 301 16.11 11.90 6.33
N LEU A 302 16.85 12.42 7.32
CA LEU A 302 16.24 13.08 8.50
C LEU A 302 15.44 14.34 8.16
N PRO A 303 15.94 15.27 7.30
CA PRO A 303 15.14 16.41 6.86
C PRO A 303 13.86 16.00 6.13
N TRP A 304 13.91 14.89 5.38
CA TRP A 304 12.73 14.40 4.66
C TRP A 304 11.60 14.02 5.61
N TYR A 305 11.89 13.36 6.74
CA TYR A 305 10.87 13.05 7.76
C TYR A 305 10.14 14.30 8.27
N LEU A 306 10.88 15.36 8.58
CA LEU A 306 10.30 16.61 9.07
C LEU A 306 9.49 17.32 7.99
N LEU A 307 10.06 17.40 6.79
CA LEU A 307 9.58 18.27 5.71
C LEU A 307 8.51 17.61 4.83
N LEU A 308 8.25 16.31 4.98
CA LEU A 308 7.31 15.55 4.16
C LEU A 308 5.94 16.24 3.99
N LEU A 309 5.23 16.55 5.06
CA LEU A 309 3.93 17.22 4.94
C LEU A 309 4.08 18.69 4.50
N PRO A 310 4.90 19.54 5.16
CA PRO A 310 5.06 20.94 4.73
C PRO A 310 5.40 21.10 3.25
N PHE A 311 6.31 20.28 2.72
CA PHE A 311 6.73 20.39 1.33
C PHE A 311 5.69 19.89 0.32
N VAL A 312 4.85 18.93 0.71
CA VAL A 312 3.67 18.59 -0.09
C VAL A 312 2.69 19.75 -0.11
N LEU A 313 2.42 20.39 1.04
CA LEU A 313 1.50 21.53 1.13
C LEU A 313 1.98 22.75 0.33
N LEU A 314 3.30 22.97 0.22
CA LEU A 314 3.88 24.01 -0.62
C LEU A 314 3.78 23.71 -2.13
N GLY A 315 3.64 22.44 -2.52
CA GLY A 315 3.51 22.02 -3.91
C GLY A 315 4.79 22.15 -4.74
N GLY A 316 4.64 22.17 -6.07
CA GLY A 316 5.73 22.48 -7.01
C GLY A 316 6.99 21.60 -6.86
N VAL A 317 8.15 22.25 -6.74
CA VAL A 317 9.46 21.58 -6.59
C VAL A 317 9.59 20.89 -5.23
N PHE A 318 9.03 21.47 -4.16
CA PHE A 318 9.04 20.87 -2.82
C PHE A 318 8.29 19.54 -2.79
N ARG A 319 7.12 19.48 -3.45
CA ARG A 319 6.39 18.21 -3.65
C ARG A 319 7.21 17.18 -4.44
N LYS A 320 7.95 17.61 -5.47
CA LYS A 320 8.83 16.69 -6.24
C LYS A 320 9.94 16.13 -5.36
N TYR A 321 10.55 16.95 -4.50
CA TYR A 321 11.55 16.50 -3.53
C TYR A 321 10.99 15.36 -2.64
N VAL A 322 9.78 15.53 -2.08
CA VAL A 322 9.15 14.51 -1.23
C VAL A 322 8.94 13.20 -1.99
N ILE A 323 8.44 13.28 -3.24
CA ILE A 323 8.20 12.10 -4.09
C ILE A 323 9.51 11.38 -4.42
N MET A 324 10.55 12.11 -4.82
CA MET A 324 11.85 11.50 -5.16
C MET A 324 12.44 10.75 -3.97
N TRP A 325 12.44 11.37 -2.78
CA TRP A 325 12.93 10.72 -1.57
C TRP A 325 12.07 9.55 -1.13
N GLY A 326 10.75 9.65 -1.25
CA GLY A 326 9.85 8.51 -0.99
C GLY A 326 10.13 7.33 -1.94
N LEU A 327 10.41 7.59 -3.22
CA LEU A 327 10.78 6.55 -4.19
C LEU A 327 12.17 5.95 -3.90
N LEU A 328 13.14 6.77 -3.46
CA LEU A 328 14.45 6.29 -3.04
C LEU A 328 14.35 5.38 -1.81
N PHE A 329 13.57 5.79 -0.80
CA PHE A 329 13.32 4.97 0.38
C PHE A 329 12.59 3.67 0.02
N PHE A 330 11.58 3.72 -0.84
CA PHE A 330 10.94 2.52 -1.37
C PHE A 330 11.95 1.58 -2.04
N GLY A 331 12.83 2.10 -2.91
CA GLY A 331 13.86 1.31 -3.58
C GLY A 331 14.83 0.66 -2.58
N LEU A 332 15.30 1.41 -1.59
CA LEU A 332 16.12 0.91 -0.50
C LEU A 332 15.40 -0.21 0.28
N SER A 333 14.14 0.03 0.66
CA SER A 333 13.32 -0.89 1.45
C SER A 333 12.90 -2.17 0.72
N LEU A 334 12.75 -2.12 -0.61
CA LEU A 334 12.34 -3.27 -1.42
C LEU A 334 13.52 -4.16 -1.83
N PHE A 335 14.63 -3.54 -2.26
CA PHE A 335 15.73 -4.26 -2.90
C PHE A 335 16.89 -4.55 -1.95
N LEU A 336 17.16 -3.68 -0.99
CA LEU A 336 18.35 -3.76 -0.14
C LEU A 336 18.00 -4.21 1.28
N LEU A 337 17.02 -3.54 1.89
CA LEU A 337 16.53 -3.91 3.21
C LEU A 337 15.43 -4.96 3.10
N GLN A 338 15.27 -5.73 4.15
CA GLN A 338 14.31 -6.81 4.22
C GLN A 338 13.22 -6.46 5.25
N LEU A 339 12.41 -5.44 4.99
CA LEU A 339 11.42 -4.89 5.94
C LEU A 339 10.04 -5.56 5.86
N GLY A 340 9.99 -6.81 5.39
CA GLY A 340 8.73 -7.53 5.19
C GLY A 340 7.87 -6.87 4.10
N TRP A 341 6.59 -6.69 4.38
CA TRP A 341 5.58 -6.15 3.45
C TRP A 341 5.53 -4.61 3.39
N LEU A 342 6.40 -3.92 4.13
CA LEU A 342 6.38 -2.46 4.23
C LEU A 342 6.53 -1.79 2.86
N ALA A 343 7.55 -2.16 2.09
CA ALA A 343 7.88 -1.50 0.83
C ALA A 343 6.74 -1.60 -0.20
N GLN A 344 6.08 -2.75 -0.25
CA GLN A 344 4.96 -3.02 -1.15
C GLN A 344 3.76 -2.12 -0.83
N PHE A 345 3.35 -2.07 0.44
CA PHE A 345 2.23 -1.23 0.87
C PHE A 345 2.56 0.26 0.76
N GLU A 346 3.78 0.65 1.09
CA GLU A 346 4.25 2.03 0.97
C GLU A 346 4.27 2.51 -0.49
N PHE A 347 4.70 1.66 -1.43
CA PHE A 347 4.64 1.98 -2.85
C PHE A 347 3.20 2.24 -3.32
N LEU A 348 2.27 1.35 -2.97
CA LEU A 348 0.85 1.55 -3.30
C LEU A 348 0.28 2.80 -2.65
N PHE A 349 0.68 3.10 -1.42
CA PHE A 349 0.29 4.31 -0.71
C PHE A 349 0.82 5.58 -1.38
N LEU A 350 2.10 5.63 -1.72
CA LEU A 350 2.69 6.75 -2.47
C LEU A 350 2.07 6.90 -3.86
N ALA A 351 1.78 5.79 -4.56
CA ALA A 351 1.07 5.81 -5.83
C ALA A 351 -0.35 6.39 -5.66
N ALA A 352 -1.07 5.99 -4.62
CA ALA A 352 -2.41 6.48 -4.31
C ALA A 352 -2.41 8.01 -4.10
N LEU A 353 -1.40 8.53 -3.39
CA LEU A 353 -1.24 9.95 -3.11
C LEU A 353 -0.77 10.78 -4.31
N PHE A 354 0.24 10.29 -5.05
CA PHE A 354 1.04 11.15 -5.94
C PHE A 354 0.97 10.80 -7.43
N TRP A 355 0.52 9.61 -7.81
CA TRP A 355 0.30 9.26 -9.22
C TRP A 355 -0.97 9.95 -9.73
N THR A 356 -0.81 11.09 -10.41
CA THR A 356 -1.94 11.93 -10.85
C THR A 356 -1.91 12.34 -12.32
N LYS A 357 -0.76 12.25 -13.01
CA LYS A 357 -0.61 12.75 -14.39
C LYS A 357 -0.33 11.67 -15.41
N THR A 358 0.77 10.93 -15.26
CA THR A 358 1.21 9.93 -16.24
C THR A 358 0.12 8.89 -16.46
N PHE A 359 -0.30 8.67 -17.71
CA PHE A 359 -1.43 7.82 -18.13
C PHE A 359 -2.83 8.24 -17.68
N ILE A 360 -2.96 8.98 -16.58
CA ILE A 360 -4.26 9.41 -16.01
C ILE A 360 -4.80 10.62 -16.77
N SER A 361 -3.98 11.67 -16.93
CA SER A 361 -4.40 12.92 -17.56
C SER A 361 -4.29 12.84 -19.09
N GLY A 362 -5.29 13.37 -19.80
CA GLY A 362 -5.31 13.46 -21.27
C GLY A 362 -6.03 12.28 -21.93
N ALA A 363 -7.34 12.19 -21.71
CA ALA A 363 -8.18 11.24 -22.43
C ALA A 363 -8.05 11.43 -23.95
N ASN A 364 -8.25 10.36 -24.72
CA ASN A 364 -8.27 10.36 -26.18
C ASN A 364 -6.98 10.87 -26.86
N ARG A 365 -5.82 10.73 -26.21
CA ARG A 365 -4.52 11.13 -26.76
C ARG A 365 -4.16 10.41 -28.06
N LEU A 366 -4.52 9.12 -28.18
CA LEU A 366 -4.29 8.34 -29.38
C LEU A 366 -5.60 8.17 -30.14
N GLN A 367 -5.63 8.61 -31.39
CA GLN A 367 -6.74 8.34 -32.30
C GLN A 367 -6.37 7.17 -33.20
N VAL A 368 -7.17 6.11 -33.18
CA VAL A 368 -6.86 4.83 -33.84
C VAL A 368 -7.85 4.55 -34.94
N ALA A 369 -7.36 4.54 -36.17
CA ALA A 369 -8.13 4.14 -37.34
C ALA A 369 -8.09 2.63 -37.51
N TYR A 370 -9.26 2.02 -37.74
CA TYR A 370 -9.35 0.58 -37.95
C TYR A 370 -10.47 0.20 -38.92
N ASP A 371 -10.21 -0.82 -39.72
CA ASP A 371 -11.20 -1.42 -40.61
C ASP A 371 -12.25 -2.19 -39.80
N ASP A 372 -13.45 -1.61 -39.70
CA ASP A 372 -14.61 -2.18 -39.01
C ASP A 372 -15.27 -3.33 -39.78
N ARG A 373 -14.78 -3.67 -40.98
CA ARG A 373 -15.16 -4.86 -41.74
C ARG A 373 -14.17 -6.01 -41.59
N CYS A 374 -13.07 -5.86 -40.85
CA CYS A 374 -12.08 -6.92 -40.65
C CYS A 374 -12.21 -7.56 -39.26
N ASN A 375 -12.39 -8.89 -39.19
CA ASN A 375 -12.52 -9.61 -37.92
C ASN A 375 -11.28 -9.48 -37.01
N LEU A 376 -10.08 -9.50 -37.60
CA LEU A 376 -8.84 -9.33 -36.85
C LEU A 376 -8.77 -7.91 -36.27
N CYS A 377 -9.07 -6.88 -37.07
CA CYS A 377 -9.07 -5.50 -36.61
C CYS A 377 -10.11 -5.28 -35.51
N ASP A 378 -11.32 -5.82 -35.67
CA ASP A 378 -12.40 -5.75 -34.70
C ASP A 378 -12.00 -6.34 -33.33
N ARG A 379 -11.42 -7.55 -33.33
CA ARG A 379 -10.91 -8.21 -32.11
C ARG A 379 -9.76 -7.44 -31.49
N THR A 380 -8.82 -6.95 -32.29
CA THR A 380 -7.68 -6.16 -31.81
C THR A 380 -8.17 -4.90 -31.10
N VAL A 381 -9.06 -4.11 -31.70
CA VAL A 381 -9.54 -2.87 -31.04
C VAL A 381 -10.43 -3.15 -29.83
N THR A 382 -11.15 -4.28 -29.80
CA THR A 382 -11.87 -4.75 -28.60
C THR A 382 -10.89 -5.01 -27.46
N PHE A 383 -9.79 -5.74 -27.74
CA PHE A 383 -8.74 -5.97 -26.76
C PHE A 383 -8.11 -4.65 -26.29
N VAL A 384 -7.77 -3.74 -27.22
CA VAL A 384 -7.23 -2.41 -26.90
C VAL A 384 -8.16 -1.66 -25.94
N LYS A 385 -9.46 -1.64 -26.19
CA LYS A 385 -10.43 -1.01 -25.28
C LYS A 385 -10.52 -1.69 -23.92
N ALA A 386 -10.40 -3.00 -23.85
CA ALA A 386 -10.42 -3.73 -22.58
C ALA A 386 -9.19 -3.40 -21.71
N VAL A 387 -8.03 -3.14 -22.32
CA VAL A 387 -6.79 -2.81 -21.58
C VAL A 387 -6.55 -1.31 -21.42
N ASP A 388 -7.31 -0.46 -22.12
CA ASP A 388 -7.25 1.00 -22.02
C ASP A 388 -8.04 1.54 -20.81
N LEU A 389 -7.57 1.21 -19.61
CA LEU A 389 -8.21 1.60 -18.35
C LEU A 389 -8.38 3.11 -18.18
N PHE A 390 -7.51 3.91 -18.79
CA PHE A 390 -7.47 5.37 -18.64
C PHE A 390 -8.01 6.13 -19.87
N ARG A 391 -8.74 5.46 -20.77
CA ARG A 391 -9.40 6.08 -21.93
C ARG A 391 -8.42 6.89 -22.81
N ARG A 392 -7.21 6.37 -23.01
CA ARG A 392 -6.15 6.99 -23.83
C ARG A 392 -6.41 6.84 -25.32
N VAL A 393 -7.17 5.82 -25.71
CA VAL A 393 -7.41 5.45 -27.10
C VAL A 393 -8.83 5.82 -27.51
N HIS A 394 -8.93 6.67 -28.53
CA HIS A 394 -10.16 7.01 -29.23
C HIS A 394 -10.22 6.25 -30.55
N LEU A 395 -11.21 5.36 -30.70
CA LEU A 395 -11.34 4.53 -31.90
C LEU A 395 -12.11 5.29 -32.98
N LYS A 396 -11.60 5.24 -34.22
CA LYS A 396 -12.14 5.88 -35.42
C LYS A 396 -12.42 4.81 -36.48
N PRO A 397 -13.62 4.21 -36.53
CA PRO A 397 -13.94 3.23 -37.58
C PRO A 397 -13.89 3.87 -38.97
N LEU A 398 -13.26 3.19 -39.94
CA LEU A 398 -13.06 3.74 -41.29
C LEU A 398 -14.39 4.10 -41.97
N SER A 399 -15.42 3.26 -41.82
CA SER A 399 -16.74 3.48 -42.45
C SER A 399 -17.39 4.84 -42.13
N LYS A 400 -17.00 5.48 -41.02
CA LYS A 400 -17.59 6.75 -40.54
C LYS A 400 -16.61 7.92 -40.53
N ASN A 401 -15.32 7.69 -40.76
CA ASN A 401 -14.27 8.68 -40.49
C ASN A 401 -13.33 8.92 -41.70
N ILE A 402 -13.79 8.67 -42.93
CA ILE A 402 -13.02 8.97 -44.15
C ILE A 402 -12.56 10.44 -44.22
N PRO A 403 -13.41 11.45 -43.93
CA PRO A 403 -12.98 12.85 -44.00
C PRO A 403 -11.81 13.16 -43.06
N TRP A 404 -11.87 12.60 -41.85
CA TRP A 404 -10.80 12.76 -40.85
C TRP A 404 -9.49 12.11 -41.28
N LEU A 405 -9.51 10.95 -41.95
CA LEU A 405 -8.30 10.31 -42.48
C LEU A 405 -7.56 11.21 -43.47
N ILE A 406 -8.32 11.80 -44.40
CA ILE A 406 -7.77 12.71 -45.41
C ILE A 406 -7.18 13.96 -44.76
N GLU A 407 -7.87 14.52 -43.76
CA GLU A 407 -7.40 15.68 -42.99
C GLU A 407 -6.04 15.43 -42.32
N VAL A 408 -5.84 14.24 -41.76
CA VAL A 408 -4.56 13.86 -41.11
C VAL A 408 -3.54 13.24 -42.08
N GLY A 409 -3.80 13.28 -43.39
CA GLY A 409 -2.87 12.81 -44.43
C GLY A 409 -2.77 11.28 -44.56
N ILE A 410 -3.77 10.53 -44.13
CA ILE A 410 -3.83 9.07 -44.25
C ILE A 410 -4.70 8.70 -45.46
N ASP A 411 -4.14 7.93 -46.40
CA ASP A 411 -4.89 7.36 -47.52
C ASP A 411 -5.91 6.32 -47.03
N PRO A 412 -7.22 6.51 -47.31
CA PRO A 412 -8.28 5.57 -46.91
C PRO A 412 -8.09 4.13 -47.40
N ASP A 413 -7.51 3.91 -48.57
CA ASP A 413 -7.34 2.56 -49.12
C ASP A 413 -6.19 1.81 -48.43
N ASP A 414 -5.15 2.54 -48.03
CA ASP A 414 -4.07 2.03 -47.21
C ASP A 414 -4.50 1.79 -45.76
N ALA A 415 -5.39 2.63 -45.22
CA ALA A 415 -5.98 2.44 -43.90
C ALA A 415 -6.83 1.16 -43.78
N ARG A 416 -7.32 0.61 -44.90
CA ARG A 416 -7.97 -0.71 -44.90
C ARG A 416 -6.98 -1.85 -44.70
N LYS A 417 -5.70 -1.65 -45.03
CA LYS A 417 -4.64 -2.67 -44.98
C LYS A 417 -4.00 -2.79 -43.61
N ASP A 418 -3.82 -1.66 -42.93
CA ASP A 418 -3.12 -1.56 -41.66
C ASP A 418 -3.94 -0.81 -40.60
N LEU A 419 -3.65 -1.07 -39.33
CA LEU A 419 -4.07 -0.18 -38.26
C LEU A 419 -3.20 1.07 -38.24
N TYR A 420 -3.84 2.22 -38.05
CA TYR A 420 -3.16 3.51 -37.92
C TYR A 420 -3.42 4.10 -36.53
N ALA A 421 -2.41 4.73 -35.96
CA ALA A 421 -2.57 5.60 -34.79
C ALA A 421 -2.02 6.99 -35.09
N VAL A 422 -2.74 8.01 -34.62
CA VAL A 422 -2.31 9.41 -34.63
C VAL A 422 -2.19 9.87 -33.19
N ASP A 423 -1.01 10.29 -32.76
CA ASP A 423 -0.84 10.96 -31.47
C ASP A 423 -1.21 12.44 -31.62
N VAL A 424 -2.30 12.83 -30.96
CA VAL A 424 -2.86 14.19 -30.99
C VAL A 424 -1.82 15.26 -30.64
N SER A 425 -0.84 14.94 -29.80
CA SER A 425 0.19 15.89 -29.40
C SER A 425 1.27 16.13 -30.44
N SER A 426 1.52 15.16 -31.31
CA SER A 426 2.57 15.25 -32.35
C SER A 426 2.04 15.43 -33.76
N GLY A 427 0.76 15.09 -34.00
CA GLY A 427 0.16 15.03 -35.33
C GLY A 427 0.66 13.86 -36.20
N ASN A 428 1.69 13.13 -35.76
CA ASN A 428 2.30 12.08 -36.56
C ASN A 428 1.44 10.81 -36.60
N ALA A 429 1.13 10.36 -37.81
CA ALA A 429 0.50 9.07 -38.07
C ALA A 429 1.54 7.95 -38.14
N VAL A 430 1.30 6.85 -37.41
CA VAL A 430 2.08 5.60 -37.51
C VAL A 430 1.18 4.46 -37.96
N LYS A 431 1.74 3.50 -38.70
CA LYS A 431 0.99 2.35 -39.24
C LYS A 431 1.67 1.01 -38.98
N GLY A 432 0.89 -0.05 -39.04
CA GLY A 432 1.42 -1.42 -39.08
C GLY A 432 2.06 -1.87 -37.77
N TYR A 433 3.31 -2.35 -37.80
CA TYR A 433 4.02 -2.76 -36.58
C TYR A 433 4.28 -1.57 -35.62
N GLU A 434 4.58 -0.40 -36.18
CA GLU A 434 4.86 0.82 -35.40
C GLU A 434 3.65 1.31 -34.60
N PHE A 435 2.43 0.99 -35.07
CA PHE A 435 1.22 1.20 -34.29
C PHE A 435 1.27 0.50 -32.92
N TYR A 436 1.71 -0.77 -32.86
CA TYR A 436 1.78 -1.51 -31.60
C TYR A 436 2.88 -1.00 -30.68
N VAL A 437 4.01 -0.55 -31.25
CA VAL A 437 5.08 0.08 -30.48
C VAL A 437 4.58 1.39 -29.85
N LEU A 438 3.86 2.23 -30.62
CA LEU A 438 3.29 3.47 -30.10
C LEU A 438 2.19 3.21 -29.07
N LEU A 439 1.31 2.25 -29.33
CA LEU A 439 0.20 1.87 -28.46
C LEU A 439 0.70 1.38 -27.09
N SER A 440 1.69 0.46 -27.09
CA SER A 440 2.28 -0.10 -25.85
C SER A 440 2.95 0.95 -24.98
N LYS A 441 3.45 2.05 -25.56
CA LYS A 441 3.99 3.19 -24.83
C LYS A 441 2.92 4.03 -24.11
N HIS A 442 1.69 4.05 -24.63
CA HIS A 442 0.64 4.97 -24.20
C HIS A 442 -0.48 4.32 -23.38
N VAL A 443 -0.64 3.00 -23.48
CA VAL A 443 -1.62 2.22 -22.72
C VAL A 443 -0.92 1.51 -21.57
N PHE A 444 -1.31 1.87 -20.34
CA PHE A 444 -0.59 1.47 -19.12
C PHE A 444 -0.39 -0.06 -19.00
N LEU A 445 -1.43 -0.86 -19.19
CA LEU A 445 -1.33 -2.32 -19.08
C LEU A 445 -0.49 -2.97 -20.18
N LEU A 446 -0.19 -2.26 -21.27
CA LEU A 446 0.65 -2.74 -22.36
C LEU A 446 2.11 -2.31 -22.21
N LEU A 447 2.44 -1.51 -21.19
CA LEU A 447 3.80 -1.01 -20.96
C LEU A 447 4.85 -2.12 -20.85
N PRO A 448 4.61 -3.27 -20.18
CA PRO A 448 5.59 -4.35 -20.13
C PRO A 448 5.95 -4.94 -21.52
N LEU A 449 5.06 -4.82 -22.50
CA LEU A 449 5.29 -5.31 -23.86
C LEU A 449 6.10 -4.33 -24.71
N HIS A 450 6.20 -3.05 -24.30
CA HIS A 450 6.90 -2.03 -25.06
C HIS A 450 8.37 -2.36 -25.36
N PRO A 451 9.22 -2.74 -24.38
CA PRO A 451 10.61 -3.12 -24.68
C PRO A 451 10.70 -4.36 -25.58
N LEU A 452 9.79 -5.33 -25.41
CA LEU A 452 9.73 -6.53 -26.25
C LEU A 452 9.42 -6.18 -27.71
N LEU A 453 8.49 -5.24 -27.94
CA LEU A 453 8.16 -4.77 -29.28
C LEU A 453 9.28 -3.94 -29.91
N ILE A 454 10.03 -3.17 -29.12
CA ILE A 454 11.24 -2.48 -29.61
C ILE A 454 12.29 -3.50 -30.06
N VAL A 455 12.59 -4.52 -29.24
CA VAL A 455 13.53 -5.58 -29.62
C VAL A 455 13.02 -6.34 -30.85
N GLY A 456 11.74 -6.70 -30.86
CA GLY A 456 11.07 -7.35 -31.98
C GLY A 456 11.17 -6.56 -33.29
N ARG A 457 11.24 -5.22 -33.24
CA ARG A 457 11.47 -4.39 -34.44
C ARG A 457 12.73 -4.82 -35.19
N TYR A 458 13.80 -5.13 -34.46
CA TYR A 458 15.10 -5.51 -35.02
C TYR A 458 15.21 -7.01 -35.32
N LEU A 459 14.41 -7.85 -34.66
CA LEU A 459 14.41 -9.31 -34.84
C LEU A 459 13.40 -9.83 -35.88
N GLY A 460 12.85 -8.96 -36.74
CA GLY A 460 11.93 -9.36 -37.81
C GLY A 460 10.44 -9.28 -37.48
N GLY A 461 10.06 -8.68 -36.34
CA GLY A 461 8.67 -8.38 -35.98
C GLY A 461 7.86 -7.67 -37.07
N PRO A 462 8.41 -6.68 -37.81
CA PRO A 462 7.71 -6.07 -38.94
C PRO A 462 7.39 -7.05 -40.07
N ALA A 463 8.27 -8.02 -40.36
CA ALA A 463 8.04 -9.04 -41.37
C ALA A 463 6.93 -10.01 -40.94
N VAL A 464 6.95 -10.44 -39.67
CA VAL A 464 5.88 -11.28 -39.09
C VAL A 464 4.54 -10.53 -39.12
N TYR A 465 4.53 -9.24 -38.78
CA TYR A 465 3.33 -8.43 -38.87
C TYR A 465 2.78 -8.38 -40.30
N ARG A 466 3.64 -8.12 -41.31
CA ARG A 466 3.23 -8.07 -42.72
C ARG A 466 2.65 -9.39 -43.20
N PHE A 467 3.30 -10.50 -42.84
CA PHE A 467 2.83 -11.85 -43.15
C PHE A 467 1.39 -12.09 -42.66
N VAL A 468 1.07 -11.64 -41.45
CA VAL A 468 -0.29 -11.75 -40.87
C VAL A 468 -1.24 -10.75 -41.50
N ALA A 469 -0.83 -9.49 -41.66
CA ALA A 469 -1.64 -8.42 -42.20
C ALA A 469 -2.12 -8.73 -43.63
N GLU A 470 -1.25 -9.21 -44.51
CA GLU A 470 -1.58 -9.54 -45.90
C GLU A 470 -2.56 -10.72 -46.02
N ARG A 471 -2.51 -11.66 -45.08
CA ARG A 471 -3.39 -12.85 -45.07
C ARG A 471 -4.61 -12.72 -44.17
N ARG A 472 -4.84 -11.56 -43.55
CA ARG A 472 -5.83 -11.40 -42.47
C ARG A 472 -7.26 -11.78 -42.85
N THR A 473 -7.73 -11.44 -44.05
CA THR A 473 -9.09 -11.78 -44.51
C THR A 473 -9.22 -13.28 -44.80
N ARG A 474 -8.16 -13.91 -45.33
CA ARG A 474 -8.11 -15.36 -45.54
C ARG A 474 -8.03 -16.14 -44.23
N MET A 475 -7.28 -15.64 -43.25
CA MET A 475 -7.04 -16.32 -41.97
C MET A 475 -8.16 -16.10 -40.94
N PHE A 476 -8.77 -14.91 -40.92
CA PHE A 476 -9.71 -14.50 -39.88
C PHE A 476 -11.11 -14.12 -40.41
N GLY A 477 -11.30 -14.08 -41.73
CA GLY A 477 -12.57 -13.73 -42.35
C GLY A 477 -12.91 -12.23 -42.32
N VAL A 478 -14.10 -11.91 -42.80
CA VAL A 478 -14.67 -10.55 -42.87
C VAL A 478 -15.74 -10.42 -41.77
N CYS A 479 -15.76 -9.26 -41.12
CA CYS A 479 -16.75 -8.91 -40.11
C CYS A 479 -18.03 -8.42 -40.80
N GLN A 480 -19.15 -9.08 -40.51
CA GLN A 480 -20.47 -8.65 -41.00
C GLN A 480 -21.14 -7.64 -40.05
N ILE A 481 -20.91 -7.78 -38.74
CA ILE A 481 -21.48 -6.92 -37.69
C ILE A 481 -20.37 -6.58 -36.69
N PRO A 482 -19.93 -5.31 -36.59
CA PRO A 482 -18.92 -4.90 -35.63
C PRO A 482 -19.32 -5.22 -34.20
N THR A 483 -18.39 -5.76 -33.42
CA THR A 483 -18.67 -6.04 -32.00
C THR A 483 -18.89 -4.72 -31.26
N PRO A 484 -19.96 -4.57 -30.45
CA PRO A 484 -20.14 -3.38 -29.64
C PRO A 484 -18.92 -3.18 -28.74
N LYS A 485 -18.28 -2.00 -28.86
CA LYS A 485 -17.07 -1.69 -28.09
C LYS A 485 -17.48 -1.24 -26.70
N PRO A 486 -16.92 -1.83 -25.62
CA PRO A 486 -17.25 -1.42 -24.28
C PRO A 486 -16.79 0.03 -24.08
N GLU A 487 -17.74 0.94 -23.87
CA GLU A 487 -17.45 2.28 -23.37
C GLU A 487 -17.69 2.29 -21.87
N TYR A 488 -16.62 2.55 -21.12
CA TYR A 488 -16.70 2.70 -19.70
C TYR A 488 -17.05 4.15 -19.36
N THR A 489 -18.36 4.40 -19.21
CA THR A 489 -18.86 5.68 -18.68
C THR A 489 -18.88 5.62 -17.16
N LEU A 490 -18.12 6.52 -16.53
CA LEU A 490 -18.08 6.66 -15.08
C LEU A 490 -19.31 7.41 -14.55
N LEU A 491 -19.69 8.46 -15.26
CA LEU A 491 -20.85 9.29 -14.97
C LEU A 491 -21.89 9.16 -16.09
N PRO A 492 -23.19 9.08 -15.76
CA PRO A 492 -24.27 9.29 -16.73
C PRO A 492 -24.12 10.63 -17.47
N THR A 493 -24.57 10.68 -18.72
CA THR A 493 -24.51 11.88 -19.56
C THR A 493 -25.15 13.08 -18.85
N GLY A 494 -24.40 14.18 -18.71
CA GLY A 494 -24.87 15.42 -18.07
C GLY A 494 -24.67 15.50 -16.56
N GLN A 495 -24.21 14.44 -15.89
CA GLN A 495 -23.81 14.51 -14.49
C GLN A 495 -22.35 14.96 -14.35
N MET A 496 -22.07 15.80 -13.35
CA MET A 496 -20.72 16.25 -13.01
C MET A 496 -20.34 15.79 -11.59
N VAL A 497 -19.05 15.58 -11.37
CA VAL A 497 -18.51 15.36 -10.03
C VAL A 497 -18.73 16.63 -9.19
N HIS A 498 -19.18 16.46 -7.94
CA HIS A 498 -19.25 17.59 -7.02
C HIS A 498 -17.85 18.13 -6.73
N LYS A 499 -17.65 19.44 -6.87
CA LYS A 499 -16.40 20.09 -6.48
C LYS A 499 -16.24 20.11 -4.95
N ASP A 500 -17.28 20.57 -4.27
CA ASP A 500 -17.29 20.80 -2.82
C ASP A 500 -17.83 19.60 -2.05
N ILE A 501 -17.54 19.57 -0.75
CA ILE A 501 -18.06 18.56 0.17
C ILE A 501 -19.53 18.83 0.43
N VAL A 502 -20.36 17.80 0.30
CA VAL A 502 -21.79 17.89 0.60
C VAL A 502 -21.97 17.86 2.13
N PRO A 503 -22.81 18.73 2.72
CA PRO A 503 -23.08 18.69 4.16
C PRO A 503 -23.55 17.30 4.63
N GLY A 504 -22.86 16.77 5.64
CA GLY A 504 -23.12 15.42 6.18
C GLY A 504 -22.35 14.29 5.49
N ASP A 505 -21.41 14.60 4.58
CA ASP A 505 -20.44 13.62 4.07
C ASP A 505 -19.58 13.07 5.23
N PRO A 506 -19.47 11.73 5.37
CA PRO A 506 -18.68 11.11 6.44
C PRO A 506 -17.20 11.51 6.44
N ILE A 507 -16.65 11.93 5.29
CA ILE A 507 -15.25 12.40 5.23
C ILE A 507 -15.00 13.57 6.20
N SER A 508 -15.96 14.48 6.38
CA SER A 508 -15.79 15.62 7.28
C SER A 508 -15.59 15.18 8.72
N THR A 509 -16.43 14.26 9.19
CA THR A 509 -16.36 13.72 10.56
C THR A 509 -15.07 12.92 10.76
N VAL A 510 -14.74 12.04 9.82
CA VAL A 510 -13.54 11.19 9.92
C VAL A 510 -12.26 12.03 9.82
N PHE A 511 -12.23 13.04 8.96
CA PHE A 511 -11.12 13.99 8.88
C PHE A 511 -10.89 14.70 10.22
N CYS A 512 -11.94 15.28 10.81
CA CYS A 512 -11.84 15.91 12.13
C CYS A 512 -11.39 14.91 13.21
N HIS A 513 -11.92 13.69 13.18
CA HIS A 513 -11.53 12.64 14.11
C HIS A 513 -10.02 12.35 14.01
N VAL A 514 -9.52 12.09 12.80
CA VAL A 514 -8.10 11.84 12.57
C VAL A 514 -7.25 13.02 13.04
N MET A 515 -7.58 14.26 12.65
CA MET A 515 -6.79 15.43 13.04
C MET A 515 -6.70 15.61 14.57
N ILE A 516 -7.77 15.32 15.32
CA ILE A 516 -7.75 15.33 16.79
C ILE A 516 -6.79 14.26 17.32
N LEU A 517 -6.89 13.02 16.81
CA LEU A 517 -5.99 11.94 17.22
C LEU A 517 -4.52 12.25 16.88
N LEU A 518 -4.25 12.84 15.71
CA LEU A 518 -2.90 13.25 15.32
C LEU A 518 -2.36 14.35 16.22
N ALA A 519 -3.18 15.33 16.61
CA ALA A 519 -2.77 16.36 17.55
C ALA A 519 -2.40 15.75 18.91
N CYS A 520 -3.22 14.83 19.43
CA CYS A 520 -2.90 14.07 20.65
C CYS A 520 -1.59 13.28 20.52
N PHE A 521 -1.37 12.65 19.37
CA PHE A 521 -0.16 11.89 19.09
C PHE A 521 1.09 12.79 19.05
N VAL A 522 1.01 13.95 18.39
CA VAL A 522 2.10 14.94 18.33
C VAL A 522 2.46 15.46 19.73
N ILE A 523 1.47 15.75 20.58
CA ILE A 523 1.68 16.15 21.99
C ILE A 523 2.40 15.05 22.79
N SER A 524 2.21 13.79 22.39
CA SER A 524 2.78 12.62 23.04
C SER A 524 4.15 12.20 22.47
N LEU A 525 4.69 12.92 21.49
CA LEU A 525 5.99 12.57 20.90
C LEU A 525 7.10 12.60 21.95
N PRO A 526 8.04 11.64 21.89
CA PRO A 526 9.25 11.72 22.68
C PRO A 526 10.09 12.90 22.16
N LEU A 527 10.51 13.79 23.06
CA LEU A 527 11.38 14.92 22.72
C LEU A 527 12.71 14.80 23.49
N PRO A 528 13.55 13.79 23.17
CA PRO A 528 14.71 13.41 23.98
C PRO A 528 15.73 14.54 24.18
N TYR A 529 15.82 15.49 23.24
CA TYR A 529 16.71 16.65 23.34
C TYR A 529 16.08 17.94 23.85
N LEU A 530 14.75 18.03 23.90
CA LEU A 530 14.08 19.23 24.42
C LEU A 530 13.72 19.07 25.89
N VAL A 531 13.33 17.87 26.34
CA VAL A 531 13.10 17.61 27.77
C VAL A 531 13.37 16.16 28.16
N LYS A 532 14.53 15.89 28.78
CA LYS A 532 14.80 14.60 29.46
C LYS A 532 13.79 14.30 30.57
N ASN A 533 13.28 15.35 31.22
CA ASN A 533 12.23 15.29 32.24
C ASN A 533 11.12 16.30 31.89
N PRO A 534 10.06 15.92 31.15
CA PRO A 534 9.00 16.85 30.79
C PRO A 534 8.43 17.52 32.04
N PRO A 535 8.11 18.84 31.99
CA PRO A 535 7.52 19.54 33.13
C PRO A 535 6.26 18.81 33.61
N THR A 536 5.94 18.92 34.90
CA THR A 536 4.77 18.25 35.50
C THR A 536 3.46 18.55 34.75
N VAL A 537 3.32 19.77 34.24
CA VAL A 537 2.19 20.21 33.40
C VAL A 537 2.13 19.39 32.10
N LEU A 538 3.23 19.29 31.36
CA LEU A 538 3.28 18.52 30.12
C LEU A 538 3.00 17.03 30.37
N ARG A 539 3.51 16.47 31.47
CA ARG A 539 3.24 15.08 31.85
C ARG A 539 1.75 14.83 32.15
N LYS A 540 1.07 15.79 32.81
CA LYS A 540 -0.38 15.72 33.04
C LYS A 540 -1.15 15.76 31.72
N ILE A 541 -0.77 16.64 30.79
CA ILE A 541 -1.37 16.74 29.46
C ILE A 541 -1.16 15.44 28.66
N GLN A 542 0.06 14.92 28.62
CA GLN A 542 0.37 13.65 27.93
C GLN A 542 -0.45 12.49 28.50
N ARG A 543 -0.65 12.43 29.82
CA ARG A 543 -1.54 11.45 30.45
C ARG A 543 -3.00 11.64 30.04
N SER A 544 -3.49 12.87 29.95
CA SER A 544 -4.90 13.13 29.56
C SER A 544 -5.18 12.79 28.10
N VAL A 545 -4.17 12.81 27.23
CA VAL A 545 -4.32 12.45 25.80
C VAL A 545 -3.88 11.02 25.47
N ALA A 546 -3.43 10.23 26.45
CA ALA A 546 -2.84 8.91 26.21
C ALA A 546 -3.79 7.92 25.50
N ALA A 547 -5.08 7.91 25.86
CA ALA A 547 -6.06 7.04 25.23
C ALA A 547 -6.31 7.41 23.75
N PRO A 548 -6.61 8.68 23.39
CA PRO A 548 -6.63 9.14 22.00
C PRO A 548 -5.32 8.87 21.24
N THR A 549 -4.16 9.06 21.86
CA THR A 549 -2.86 8.76 21.25
C THR A 549 -2.75 7.29 20.84
N ASN A 550 -3.15 6.36 21.71
CA ASN A 550 -3.14 4.93 21.38
C ASN A 550 -4.23 4.57 20.34
N ALA A 551 -5.37 5.26 20.36
CA ALA A 551 -6.44 5.09 19.39
C ALA A 551 -6.03 5.47 17.96
N ALA A 552 -5.06 6.39 17.80
CA ALA A 552 -4.51 6.76 16.49
C ALA A 552 -3.92 5.55 15.72
N ALA A 553 -3.51 4.49 16.43
CA ALA A 553 -2.99 3.26 15.84
C ALA A 553 -4.04 2.51 14.99
N ILE A 554 -5.34 2.74 15.21
CA ILE A 554 -6.40 2.19 14.34
C ILE A 554 -6.28 2.76 12.92
N TYR A 555 -5.86 4.02 12.79
CA TYR A 555 -5.55 4.63 11.49
C TYR A 555 -4.08 4.45 11.06
N GLY A 556 -3.35 3.55 11.71
CA GLY A 556 -1.94 3.27 11.41
C GLY A 556 -0.95 4.24 12.05
N VAL A 557 -1.36 5.08 13.00
CA VAL A 557 -0.44 6.02 13.66
C VAL A 557 -0.02 5.47 15.02
N GLY A 558 1.18 4.90 15.08
CA GLY A 558 1.71 4.30 16.29
C GLY A 558 3.19 4.61 16.51
N PRO A 559 3.71 4.31 17.71
CA PRO A 559 5.13 4.48 18.03
C PRO A 559 5.99 3.48 17.25
N ILE A 560 7.03 3.97 16.57
CA ILE A 560 7.98 3.14 15.82
C ILE A 560 9.34 3.21 16.50
N ASP A 561 9.84 2.05 16.90
CA ASP A 561 11.18 1.92 17.43
C ASP A 561 11.92 0.83 16.64
N VAL A 562 12.66 1.27 15.63
CA VAL A 562 13.43 0.42 14.72
C VAL A 562 14.78 1.03 14.41
N PHE A 563 15.76 0.21 14.05
CA PHE A 563 17.12 0.65 13.69
C PHE A 563 17.83 1.48 14.77
N ASN A 564 17.43 1.31 16.04
CA ASN A 564 18.18 1.84 17.17
C ASN A 564 19.44 0.98 17.42
N SER A 565 20.35 1.45 18.29
CA SER A 565 21.57 0.71 18.64
C SER A 565 21.31 -0.70 19.14
N THR A 566 20.18 -0.95 19.79
CA THR A 566 19.79 -2.30 20.23
C THR A 566 19.37 -3.16 19.04
N ASP A 567 18.49 -2.67 18.17
CA ASP A 567 18.00 -3.40 17.01
C ASP A 567 19.10 -3.73 15.99
N LEU A 568 20.09 -2.84 15.82
CA LEU A 568 21.25 -3.10 14.97
C LEU A 568 22.04 -4.33 15.44
N ARG A 569 22.00 -4.66 16.74
CA ARG A 569 22.66 -5.83 17.34
C ARG A 569 21.93 -7.14 17.09
N MET A 570 20.78 -7.13 16.42
CA MET A 570 20.14 -8.38 15.98
C MET A 570 21.01 -9.20 15.01
N ALA A 571 22.05 -8.62 14.41
CA ALA A 571 23.05 -9.38 13.65
C ALA A 571 23.98 -10.23 14.54
N GLU A 572 24.09 -9.94 15.84
CA GLU A 572 25.14 -10.50 16.70
C GLU A 572 24.98 -11.98 17.00
N ASN A 573 23.75 -12.46 17.08
CA ASN A 573 23.42 -13.77 17.60
C ASN A 573 22.34 -14.41 16.75
N TRP A 574 22.53 -15.67 16.33
CA TRP A 574 21.52 -16.42 15.59
C TRP A 574 21.71 -17.92 15.73
N PHE A 575 20.72 -18.67 15.28
CA PHE A 575 20.82 -20.12 15.19
C PHE A 575 20.55 -20.61 13.78
N THR A 576 20.98 -21.81 13.47
CA THR A 576 20.48 -22.63 12.37
C THR A 576 19.77 -23.84 12.94
N LEU A 577 18.75 -24.31 12.23
CA LEU A 577 18.03 -25.53 12.59
C LEU A 577 18.12 -26.48 11.42
N SER A 578 18.66 -27.66 11.64
CA SER A 578 18.75 -28.72 10.65
C SER A 578 17.97 -29.93 11.11
N LYS A 579 17.48 -30.72 10.17
CA LYS A 579 16.89 -32.02 10.44
C LYS A 579 17.79 -33.14 9.96
N LYS A 580 17.87 -34.23 10.72
CA LYS A 580 18.52 -35.46 10.29
C LYS A 580 17.47 -36.39 9.69
N THR A 581 17.58 -36.63 8.40
CA THR A 581 16.70 -37.54 7.66
C THR A 581 16.93 -38.99 8.09
N LYS A 582 16.02 -39.90 7.71
CA LYS A 582 16.15 -41.34 7.99
C LYS A 582 17.43 -41.95 7.42
N ASP A 583 17.95 -41.38 6.33
CA ASP A 583 19.19 -41.81 5.68
C ASP A 583 20.45 -41.21 6.34
N GLY A 584 20.28 -40.48 7.45
CA GLY A 584 21.36 -39.86 8.20
C GLY A 584 21.88 -38.54 7.62
N LEU A 585 21.38 -38.11 6.46
CA LEU A 585 21.72 -36.82 5.84
C LEU A 585 21.12 -35.66 6.63
N GLU A 586 21.94 -34.65 6.86
CA GLU A 586 21.53 -33.40 7.48
C GLU A 586 20.98 -32.43 6.43
N GLN A 587 19.76 -31.92 6.66
CA GLN A 587 19.12 -30.93 5.81
C GLN A 587 18.80 -29.68 6.62
N LEU A 588 19.35 -28.53 6.21
CA LEU A 588 19.06 -27.24 6.82
C LEU A 588 17.61 -26.84 6.58
N LEU A 589 16.89 -26.46 7.64
CA LEU A 589 15.56 -25.90 7.55
C LEU A 589 15.64 -24.44 7.07
N PRO A 590 14.65 -23.96 6.28
CA PRO A 590 14.73 -22.67 5.59
C PRO A 590 14.43 -21.47 6.51
N ILE A 591 15.01 -21.43 7.71
CA ILE A 591 14.90 -20.35 8.68
C ILE A 591 16.09 -19.41 8.52
N PHE A 592 17.26 -19.81 9.00
CA PHE A 592 18.50 -19.05 8.96
C PHE A 592 19.60 -19.85 8.29
N SER A 593 20.46 -19.17 7.55
CA SER A 593 21.73 -19.72 7.08
C SER A 593 22.83 -19.55 8.13
N GLU A 594 23.94 -20.24 7.92
CA GLU A 594 25.11 -20.16 8.81
C GLU A 594 25.71 -18.76 8.89
N ASP A 595 25.53 -17.91 7.87
CA ASP A 595 25.94 -16.49 7.86
C ASP A 595 24.90 -15.54 8.49
N GLY A 596 23.81 -16.10 9.05
CA GLY A 596 22.79 -15.34 9.76
C GLY A 596 21.75 -14.70 8.86
N LYS A 597 21.79 -14.93 7.54
CA LYS A 597 20.78 -14.43 6.60
C LYS A 597 19.45 -15.16 6.76
N ARG A 598 18.39 -14.43 6.40
CA ARG A 598 17.02 -14.97 6.36
C ARG A 598 16.83 -15.85 5.14
N LEU A 599 16.27 -17.03 5.37
CA LEU A 599 15.86 -17.97 4.34
C LEU A 599 14.34 -17.91 4.11
N ALA A 600 13.83 -18.79 3.25
CA ALA A 600 12.48 -18.69 2.67
C ALA A 600 11.33 -18.65 3.68
N ALA A 601 11.47 -19.22 4.88
CA ALA A 601 10.43 -19.20 5.91
C ALA A 601 10.10 -17.78 6.40
N HIS A 602 11.05 -16.85 6.30
CA HIS A 602 10.85 -15.46 6.66
C HIS A 602 9.93 -14.67 5.73
N ARG A 603 9.41 -15.29 4.65
CA ARG A 603 8.28 -14.74 3.87
C ARG A 603 6.98 -14.74 4.69
N SER A 604 6.87 -15.63 5.67
CA SER A 604 5.79 -15.63 6.64
C SER A 604 6.07 -14.61 7.74
N ASP A 605 5.21 -13.60 7.87
CA ASP A 605 5.28 -12.64 8.97
C ASP A 605 5.17 -13.32 10.33
N ARG A 606 4.48 -14.47 10.41
CA ARG A 606 4.35 -15.23 11.66
C ARG A 606 5.69 -15.79 12.10
N VAL A 607 6.42 -16.44 11.19
CA VAL A 607 7.78 -16.94 11.46
C VAL A 607 8.73 -15.78 11.72
N TYR A 608 8.66 -14.73 10.89
CA TYR A 608 9.56 -13.60 10.98
C TYR A 608 9.34 -12.79 12.28
N PHE A 609 8.19 -12.12 12.40
CA PHE A 609 7.94 -11.22 13.53
C PHE A 609 7.53 -11.97 14.81
N GLY A 610 6.81 -13.10 14.68
CA GLY A 610 6.27 -13.82 15.83
C GLY A 610 7.27 -14.69 16.59
N TYR A 611 8.36 -15.10 15.94
CA TYR A 611 9.36 -16.02 16.53
C TYR A 611 10.79 -15.54 16.33
N THR A 612 11.24 -15.36 15.09
CA THR A 612 12.66 -15.14 14.82
C THR A 612 13.16 -13.75 15.23
N VAL A 613 12.38 -12.67 15.01
CA VAL A 613 12.71 -11.32 15.53
C VAL A 613 12.70 -11.31 17.05
N ALA A 614 11.71 -11.96 17.68
CA ALA A 614 11.62 -12.05 19.13
C ALA A 614 12.83 -12.77 19.72
N PHE A 615 13.26 -13.88 19.10
CA PHE A 615 14.50 -14.56 19.44
C PHE A 615 15.70 -13.61 19.32
N ARG A 616 15.91 -13.02 18.13
CA ARG A 616 17.08 -12.14 17.85
C ARG A 616 17.18 -11.02 18.86
N ARG A 617 16.07 -10.35 19.21
CA ARG A 617 16.05 -9.31 20.24
C ARG A 617 16.34 -9.86 21.64
N GLY A 618 15.79 -11.03 21.96
CA GLY A 618 15.94 -11.67 23.27
C GLY A 618 17.34 -12.21 23.58
N VAL A 619 18.22 -12.33 22.58
CA VAL A 619 19.61 -12.82 22.72
C VAL A 619 20.67 -11.73 22.54
N ILE A 620 20.29 -10.47 22.33
CA ILE A 620 21.23 -9.35 22.22
C ILE A 620 22.11 -9.28 23.47
N GLY A 621 23.43 -9.23 23.26
CA GLY A 621 24.41 -9.14 24.35
C GLY A 621 24.52 -10.35 25.25
N LYS A 622 23.88 -11.47 24.90
CA LYS A 622 24.07 -12.73 25.60
C LYS A 622 25.24 -13.49 25.01
N GLU A 623 26.07 -13.99 25.90
CA GLU A 623 27.15 -14.93 25.59
C GLU A 623 26.68 -16.35 25.93
N GLY A 624 27.12 -17.35 25.17
CA GLY A 624 26.76 -18.75 25.42
C GLY A 624 25.47 -19.24 24.77
N CYS A 625 25.18 -20.53 24.99
CA CYS A 625 24.05 -21.22 24.37
C CYS A 625 22.71 -20.74 24.92
N GLN A 626 21.79 -20.36 24.04
CA GLN A 626 20.46 -19.84 24.38
C GLN A 626 19.32 -20.83 24.06
N PHE A 627 19.66 -22.08 23.72
CA PHE A 627 18.67 -23.10 23.35
C PHE A 627 17.60 -23.30 24.43
N GLU A 628 17.97 -23.58 25.68
CA GLU A 628 17.00 -23.86 26.75
C GLU A 628 16.08 -22.65 27.04
N ALA A 629 16.64 -21.44 27.03
CA ALA A 629 15.87 -20.21 27.26
C ALA A 629 14.82 -19.95 26.17
N PHE A 630 15.06 -20.43 24.95
CA PHE A 630 14.18 -20.24 23.79
C PHE A 630 13.64 -21.55 23.22
N ARG A 631 13.69 -22.64 24.00
CA ARG A 631 13.37 -23.99 23.54
C ARG A 631 11.99 -24.07 22.92
N GLN A 632 11.00 -23.41 23.53
CA GLN A 632 9.63 -23.38 23.00
C GLN A 632 9.55 -22.75 21.60
N GLN A 633 10.28 -21.66 21.36
CA GLN A 633 10.28 -20.99 20.06
C GLN A 633 11.02 -21.83 19.01
N VAL A 634 12.16 -22.41 19.38
CA VAL A 634 12.94 -23.28 18.49
C VAL A 634 12.16 -24.56 18.15
N SER A 635 11.50 -25.16 19.13
CA SER A 635 10.68 -26.36 18.95
C SER A 635 9.48 -26.10 18.05
N TYR A 636 8.81 -24.94 18.20
CA TYR A 636 7.75 -24.51 17.29
C TYR A 636 8.26 -24.45 15.85
N LEU A 637 9.42 -23.84 15.61
CA LEU A 637 9.98 -23.70 14.26
C LEU A 637 10.45 -25.03 13.63
N GLY A 638 10.49 -26.11 14.40
CA GLY A 638 10.81 -27.46 13.96
C GLY A 638 9.68 -28.47 14.17
N GLU A 639 8.47 -28.04 14.53
CA GLU A 639 7.38 -28.91 14.99
C GLU A 639 6.98 -29.95 13.93
N ASN A 640 6.86 -29.54 12.67
CA ASN A 640 6.65 -30.44 11.54
C ASN A 640 7.76 -31.52 11.40
N GLY A 641 9.01 -31.22 11.75
CA GLY A 641 10.10 -32.21 11.76
C GLY A 641 9.93 -33.22 12.90
N HIS A 642 9.61 -32.75 14.10
CA HIS A 642 9.37 -33.60 15.26
C HIS A 642 8.21 -34.58 15.07
N LEU A 643 7.10 -34.16 14.46
CA LEU A 643 5.96 -35.05 14.19
C LEU A 643 6.31 -36.21 13.25
N ASN A 644 7.33 -36.04 12.40
CA ASN A 644 7.81 -37.08 11.50
C ASN A 644 8.86 -38.02 12.16
N GLY A 645 9.13 -37.83 13.46
CA GLY A 645 10.15 -38.57 14.21
C GLY A 645 11.58 -38.21 13.79
N GLU A 646 11.78 -37.06 13.17
CA GLU A 646 13.11 -36.59 12.75
C GLU A 646 13.84 -35.96 13.94
N THR A 647 15.15 -36.25 14.06
CA THR A 647 16.01 -35.59 15.06
C THR A 647 16.43 -34.21 14.55
N LEU A 648 16.31 -33.19 15.39
CA LEU A 648 16.70 -31.84 15.04
C LEU A 648 18.06 -31.47 15.64
N ILE A 649 18.83 -30.68 14.89
CA ILE A 649 20.13 -30.17 15.28
C ILE A 649 20.05 -28.64 15.29
N TYR A 650 20.20 -28.06 16.48
CA TYR A 650 20.31 -26.63 16.71
C TYR A 650 21.78 -26.24 16.79
N ARG A 651 22.20 -25.25 16.00
CA ARG A 651 23.54 -24.63 16.12
C ARG A 651 23.41 -23.14 16.32
N GLN A 652 24.11 -22.57 17.31
CA GLN A 652 24.08 -21.13 17.56
C GLN A 652 25.42 -20.47 17.25
N TYR A 653 25.36 -19.33 16.56
CA TYR A 653 26.49 -18.53 16.15
C TYR A 653 26.47 -17.16 16.82
N VAL A 654 27.67 -16.63 17.07
CA VAL A 654 27.89 -15.26 17.53
C VAL A 654 28.88 -14.56 16.61
N GLU A 655 28.56 -13.34 16.22
CA GLU A 655 29.43 -12.42 15.48
C GLU A 655 29.23 -10.99 16.01
N PRO A 656 30.15 -10.43 16.79
CA PRO A 656 30.01 -9.08 17.32
C PRO A 656 29.81 -8.02 16.21
N LEU A 657 29.10 -6.93 16.51
CA LEU A 657 29.02 -5.84 15.54
C LEU A 657 30.40 -5.22 15.23
N PRO A 658 30.59 -4.69 14.00
CA PRO A 658 31.76 -3.88 13.67
C PRO A 658 31.96 -2.73 14.67
N SER A 659 33.22 -2.45 15.02
CA SER A 659 33.57 -1.39 15.97
C SER A 659 33.06 -0.02 15.51
N VAL A 660 32.22 0.62 16.32
CA VAL A 660 31.73 1.97 16.06
C VAL A 660 32.89 2.96 15.96
N ASP A 661 33.90 2.86 16.82
CA ASP A 661 35.07 3.75 16.78
C ASP A 661 35.83 3.66 15.45
N LEU A 662 35.95 2.46 14.88
CA LEU A 662 36.54 2.29 13.55
C LEU A 662 35.66 2.94 12.48
N LEU A 663 34.34 2.75 12.52
CA LEU A 663 33.40 3.36 11.57
C LEU A 663 33.46 4.89 11.61
N LEU A 664 33.61 5.48 12.81
CA LEU A 664 33.77 6.92 12.97
C LEU A 664 35.05 7.46 12.33
N ARG A 665 36.11 6.64 12.32
CA ARG A 665 37.39 6.90 11.63
C ARG A 665 37.36 6.51 10.14
N GLY A 666 36.20 6.12 9.60
CA GLY A 666 36.05 5.72 8.21
C GLY A 666 36.66 4.35 7.91
N ARG A 667 36.77 3.45 8.88
CA ARG A 667 37.30 2.09 8.70
C ARG A 667 36.22 1.07 9.03
N TYR A 668 36.09 0.05 8.20
CA TYR A 668 35.24 -1.10 8.45
C TYR A 668 36.11 -2.34 8.66
N MET A 669 35.83 -3.10 9.71
CA MET A 669 36.45 -4.40 9.96
C MET A 669 35.35 -5.36 10.39
N ALA A 670 35.19 -6.45 9.64
CA ALA A 670 34.27 -7.51 10.01
C ALA A 670 34.76 -8.21 11.27
N SER A 671 33.83 -8.64 12.12
CA SER A 671 34.14 -9.41 13.31
C SER A 671 34.26 -10.90 12.97
N GLU A 672 34.91 -11.65 13.84
CA GLU A 672 34.99 -13.10 13.69
C GLU A 672 33.69 -13.76 14.15
N ARG A 673 33.12 -14.61 13.29
CA ARG A 673 31.97 -15.47 13.60
C ARG A 673 32.43 -16.74 14.30
N ARG A 674 31.72 -17.13 15.36
CA ARG A 674 32.04 -18.31 16.19
C ARG A 674 30.80 -19.17 16.41
N LEU A 675 30.96 -20.50 16.36
CA LEU A 675 29.94 -21.45 16.81
C LEU A 675 30.00 -21.56 18.34
N VAL A 676 28.89 -21.29 19.01
CA VAL A 676 28.80 -21.21 20.47
C VAL A 676 28.24 -22.48 21.08
N CYS A 677 27.28 -23.13 20.43
CA CYS A 677 26.80 -24.45 20.85
C CYS A 677 26.15 -25.22 19.71
N GLU A 678 26.09 -26.53 19.91
CA GLU A 678 25.34 -27.48 19.11
C GLU A 678 24.50 -28.35 20.06
N VAL A 679 23.21 -28.49 19.79
CA VAL A 679 22.27 -29.29 20.59
C VAL A 679 21.45 -30.16 19.66
N THR A 680 21.36 -31.45 19.98
CA THR A 680 20.50 -32.42 19.28
C THR A 680 19.28 -32.70 20.15
N PHE A 681 18.07 -32.61 19.61
CA PHE A 681 16.82 -32.74 20.37
C PHE A 681 15.65 -33.31 19.57
#